data_AF-A0A935QZH4-F1
#
_entry.id   AF-A0A935QZH4-F1
#
_cell.length_a   1.000
_cell.length_b   1.000
_cell.length_c   1.000
_cell.angle_alpha   90.00
_cell.angle_beta   90.00
_cell.angle_gamma   90.00
#
_symmetry.space_group_name_H-M   'P 1'
#
loop_
_entity.id
_entity.type
_entity.pdbx_description
1 polymer ?
#
loop_
_entity_poly.entity_id
_entity_poly.type
_entity_poly.pdbx_seq_one_letter_code
_entity_poly.pdbx_strand_id
1 'polypeptide(L)'
;MSRPARLSALLCLFALACKDDGPTVEDTALVPPDEEVDADGDGFNELEDCDDGDAAVNPEATETCDGLDNDCDGEADEADAADATSWSEDKDGDGFGDSATITLSCEPPAEGWVSSDGDCDDTDVAYYPGAPETDCGDPADYNCDGSSGFTDADLDGFAACEECDDGDGAVNPDATEICDSIDNDCDTAIDEDDAADAGTWYQDADGDSYGDADFTAQACETPAGYVGDSTDCDDGDTTVNPAATERCDSIDNDCDSQVDEPDAADAETFYADTDADGFGDADYPTAACDVPTGYSALSTDCDDAVTAVNPDADELCDDVDNDCDGDIDEDDAVDATEWYNDDDGDGFGDPDAGGRSCDVPTGVSLDDSDCDDTNDWSNPDAAERPDGEDNDCDGDIDDDLHLGTGADGDLTVSGTVLLSDEGSNGRAEPDGIAWPVVAFGPSTVTVNTTVTGLAAGDELLIINLHGSDAAYTNVGAYEFATVVSVSGDTITLAQAISETFGVADNSDLSGQTIVAQRVPNYDDVTVSAGSTLSVAAWDGQTGGVLAFRAQGTLTVESGGSVTASALGYLGGATGTSYNCDSYQGESFAGEGEGDGNGACAAYNESYGHWINNYGGGGAHITGGGGEYGGGATAGASWDGGSATAPYKGATYGDTSLTTLFFGSGGGGVWQGVNNCTGAGYGPGGDGAGIVYVTAGTLTATGGAAFTASGGSSNHCAQGSWTYGAGGGAGGTLWLAADTLSLASGAVDAQGGLGNSSNIRVGGNGGSGRVRLDCATCNGYTNGSAGAATALSDAATPDPAVSRRPEPHATPAQM
;
A
#
# COMPACT_ATOMS: atom_id res chain seq x y z
N MET A 1 -46.82 0.26 -11.24
CA MET A 1 -47.72 0.47 -12.41
C MET A 1 -49.17 0.27 -12.00
N SER A 2 -49.95 1.34 -11.86
CA SER A 2 -51.41 1.35 -12.15
C SER A 2 -51.86 2.80 -12.32
N ARG A 3 -52.84 3.04 -13.18
CA ARG A 3 -53.29 4.39 -13.62
C ARG A 3 -54.76 4.63 -13.18
N PRO A 4 -55.27 5.88 -13.27
CA PRO A 4 -56.30 6.38 -12.36
C PRO A 4 -57.74 6.19 -12.85
N ALA A 5 -58.71 6.58 -12.02
CA ALA A 5 -60.07 6.91 -12.43
C ALA A 5 -60.51 8.26 -11.86
N ARG A 6 -60.85 9.21 -12.75
CA ARG A 6 -61.63 10.41 -12.46
C ARG A 6 -63.11 10.14 -12.78
N LEU A 7 -64.03 10.78 -12.06
CA LEU A 7 -65.25 11.45 -12.56
C LEU A 7 -65.91 12.14 -11.34
N SER A 8 -66.04 13.47 -11.33
CA SER A 8 -67.22 14.24 -11.75
C SER A 8 -68.42 14.14 -10.78
N ALA A 9 -69.11 15.21 -10.41
CA ALA A 9 -68.91 16.65 -10.66
C ALA A 9 -69.85 17.48 -9.75
N LEU A 10 -69.87 18.80 -9.99
CA LEU A 10 -70.98 19.74 -9.74
C LEU A 10 -70.89 20.65 -8.49
N LEU A 11 -70.01 21.64 -8.60
CA LEU A 11 -70.38 23.07 -8.60
C LEU A 11 -71.75 23.44 -7.98
N CYS A 12 -71.74 24.17 -6.87
CA CYS A 12 -72.79 25.14 -6.56
C CYS A 12 -72.19 26.42 -5.96
N LEU A 13 -72.55 27.53 -6.58
CA LEU A 13 -72.25 28.91 -6.21
C LEU A 13 -73.47 29.46 -5.47
N PHE A 14 -73.31 30.24 -4.38
CA PHE A 14 -73.97 31.55 -4.15
C PHE A 14 -73.97 32.00 -2.69
N ALA A 15 -73.73 33.32 -2.54
CA ALA A 15 -74.20 34.27 -1.54
C ALA A 15 -74.57 33.80 -0.12
N LEU A 16 -73.81 34.34 0.84
CA LEU A 16 -74.22 34.49 2.22
C LEU A 16 -75.23 35.66 2.31
N ALA A 17 -76.45 35.39 2.80
CA ALA A 17 -77.43 36.41 3.16
C ALA A 17 -78.16 35.94 4.42
N CYS A 18 -78.05 36.71 5.50
CA CYS A 18 -78.82 36.47 6.72
C CYS A 18 -80.29 36.87 6.51
N LYS A 19 -81.20 36.11 7.11
CA LYS A 19 -82.64 36.40 7.13
C LYS A 19 -83.20 36.07 8.51
N ASP A 20 -84.19 36.87 8.90
CA ASP A 20 -84.88 36.92 10.18
C ASP A 20 -85.82 35.74 10.48
N ASP A 21 -86.29 35.79 11.73
CA ASP A 21 -87.57 35.32 12.30
C ASP A 21 -87.77 33.86 12.73
N GLY A 22 -88.07 33.72 14.03
CA GLY A 22 -88.89 32.65 14.62
C GLY A 22 -88.15 31.70 15.57
N PRO A 23 -88.66 31.53 16.80
CA PRO A 23 -89.48 30.34 17.00
C PRO A 23 -90.85 30.59 17.64
N THR A 24 -91.85 29.87 17.16
CA THR A 24 -93.21 29.83 17.69
C THR A 24 -93.31 29.00 18.97
N VAL A 25 -94.05 29.51 19.96
CA VAL A 25 -94.52 28.76 21.15
C VAL A 25 -95.89 28.13 20.85
N GLU A 26 -96.18 26.96 21.41
CA GLU A 26 -97.50 26.41 21.85
C GLU A 26 -97.33 24.89 22.14
N ASP A 27 -98.08 24.20 23.01
CA ASP A 27 -98.87 24.55 24.21
C ASP A 27 -99.33 23.22 24.90
N THR A 28 -99.80 23.28 26.15
CA THR A 28 -100.53 22.26 26.95
C THR A 28 -99.72 21.06 27.48
N ALA A 29 -99.89 20.55 28.72
CA ALA A 29 -100.77 20.87 29.87
C ALA A 29 -100.31 19.99 31.08
N LEU A 30 -100.69 20.11 32.37
CA LEU A 30 -101.59 20.96 33.18
C LEU A 30 -101.27 20.69 34.69
N VAL A 31 -101.62 21.59 35.64
CA VAL A 31 -102.18 21.36 37.03
C VAL A 31 -102.08 22.66 37.89
N PRO A 32 -103.03 22.96 38.84
CA PRO A 32 -103.45 24.34 39.27
C PRO A 32 -103.11 24.68 40.76
N PRO A 33 -103.69 25.68 41.51
CA PRO A 33 -104.76 26.69 41.23
C PRO A 33 -104.63 28.16 41.79
N ASP A 34 -105.46 29.07 41.27
CA ASP A 34 -106.17 30.25 41.88
C ASP A 34 -105.56 31.01 43.09
N GLU A 35 -104.88 32.13 42.83
CA GLU A 35 -104.63 33.29 43.73
C GLU A 35 -104.76 34.60 42.91
N GLU A 36 -105.18 35.71 43.52
CA GLU A 36 -105.28 37.05 42.89
C GLU A 36 -103.86 37.55 42.51
N VAL A 37 -103.70 38.22 41.37
CA VAL A 37 -102.38 38.57 40.79
C VAL A 37 -102.27 40.08 40.57
N ASP A 38 -101.38 40.70 41.32
CA ASP A 38 -100.63 41.92 41.00
C ASP A 38 -99.65 41.55 39.86
N ALA A 39 -99.83 42.11 38.65
CA ALA A 39 -99.25 41.54 37.43
C ALA A 39 -97.91 42.15 37.01
N ASP A 40 -97.60 43.38 37.41
CA ASP A 40 -96.26 44.00 37.26
C ASP A 40 -95.41 43.98 38.55
N GLY A 41 -96.03 43.83 39.72
CA GLY A 41 -95.38 43.67 41.02
C GLY A 41 -95.23 44.96 41.84
N ASP A 42 -95.98 46.02 41.53
CA ASP A 42 -95.87 47.31 42.22
C ASP A 42 -96.53 47.35 43.62
N GLY A 43 -97.50 46.46 43.86
CA GLY A 43 -98.23 46.29 45.11
C GLY A 43 -99.71 46.69 45.08
N PHE A 44 -100.18 47.29 43.98
CA PHE A 44 -101.59 47.43 43.64
C PHE A 44 -102.07 46.20 42.85
N ASN A 45 -103.28 46.24 42.29
CA ASN A 45 -103.89 45.14 41.52
C ASN A 45 -104.96 45.70 40.58
N GLU A 46 -105.47 44.90 39.63
CA GLU A 46 -106.49 45.23 38.61
C GLU A 46 -107.79 45.94 39.06
N LEU A 47 -108.00 46.19 40.36
CA LEU A 47 -109.11 46.96 40.93
C LEU A 47 -108.72 48.31 41.55
N GLU A 48 -107.43 48.53 41.80
CA GLU A 48 -106.87 49.74 42.41
C GLU A 48 -105.94 50.46 41.43
N ASP A 49 -105.26 49.73 40.55
CA ASP A 49 -104.44 50.22 39.45
C ASP A 49 -105.29 50.49 38.19
N CYS A 50 -105.00 51.59 37.48
CA CYS A 50 -105.66 51.94 36.22
C CYS A 50 -104.97 51.34 34.97
N ASP A 51 -103.72 50.85 35.07
CA ASP A 51 -103.06 49.95 34.12
C ASP A 51 -102.10 48.95 34.83
N ASP A 52 -102.68 47.92 35.48
CA ASP A 52 -102.04 46.77 36.21
C ASP A 52 -100.94 45.98 35.45
N GLY A 53 -100.51 46.45 34.27
CA GLY A 53 -99.34 45.97 33.55
C GLY A 53 -98.16 46.96 33.47
N ASP A 54 -98.27 48.15 34.05
CA ASP A 54 -97.21 49.17 34.10
C ASP A 54 -97.09 49.84 35.49
N ALA A 55 -96.18 49.30 36.31
CA ALA A 55 -95.81 49.74 37.66
C ALA A 55 -95.40 51.23 37.82
N ALA A 56 -95.42 52.03 36.76
CA ALA A 56 -95.28 53.49 36.79
C ALA A 56 -96.62 54.24 36.83
N VAL A 57 -97.74 53.55 36.59
CA VAL A 57 -99.11 54.06 36.61
C VAL A 57 -99.81 53.41 37.80
N ASN A 58 -100.08 54.14 38.88
CA ASN A 58 -100.79 53.62 40.06
C ASN A 58 -101.19 54.75 41.04
N PRO A 59 -102.11 54.51 42.00
CA PRO A 59 -102.58 55.52 42.96
C PRO A 59 -101.55 56.22 43.89
N GLU A 60 -100.26 55.85 43.84
CA GLU A 60 -99.17 56.54 44.54
C GLU A 60 -98.05 57.03 43.59
N ALA A 61 -98.26 56.99 42.28
CA ALA A 61 -97.36 57.56 41.28
C ALA A 61 -97.33 59.10 41.37
N THR A 62 -96.60 59.75 40.47
CA THR A 62 -96.53 61.21 40.39
C THR A 62 -96.83 61.63 38.98
N GLU A 63 -97.83 62.50 38.82
CA GLU A 63 -98.21 63.07 37.53
C GLU A 63 -97.03 63.71 36.79
N THR A 64 -96.98 63.42 35.49
CA THR A 64 -96.05 64.00 34.51
C THR A 64 -96.82 64.43 33.27
N CYS A 65 -96.30 65.42 32.54
CA CYS A 65 -96.91 65.97 31.33
C CYS A 65 -96.76 65.02 30.11
N ASP A 66 -97.17 63.75 30.23
CA ASP A 66 -96.99 62.69 29.22
C ASP A 66 -98.29 62.26 28.49
N GLY A 67 -99.45 62.76 28.92
CA GLY A 67 -100.78 62.46 28.38
C GLY A 67 -101.48 61.26 29.02
N LEU A 68 -100.91 60.68 30.08
CA LEU A 68 -101.51 59.63 30.92
C LEU A 68 -101.99 60.22 32.25
N ASP A 69 -102.84 59.44 32.91
CA ASP A 69 -103.29 59.64 34.30
C ASP A 69 -102.39 58.71 35.11
N ASN A 70 -101.15 59.18 35.40
CA ASN A 70 -100.12 58.36 36.03
C ASN A 70 -100.53 57.97 37.46
N ASP A 71 -101.12 58.88 38.22
CA ASP A 71 -101.53 58.66 39.61
C ASP A 71 -102.98 58.15 39.79
N CYS A 72 -103.66 57.82 38.67
CA CYS A 72 -105.00 57.23 38.60
C CYS A 72 -106.10 58.01 39.36
N ASP A 73 -105.91 59.32 39.55
CA ASP A 73 -106.86 60.30 40.12
C ASP A 73 -108.08 60.51 39.20
N GLY A 74 -107.86 60.50 37.89
CA GLY A 74 -108.87 60.72 36.86
C GLY A 74 -108.67 61.95 35.95
N GLU A 75 -107.64 62.77 36.16
CA GLU A 75 -107.26 63.92 35.32
C GLU A 75 -105.78 63.80 34.89
N ALA A 76 -105.52 63.66 33.59
CA ALA A 76 -104.16 63.61 33.02
C ALA A 76 -103.56 65.02 32.82
N ASP A 77 -102.24 65.16 32.98
CA ASP A 77 -101.42 66.37 32.73
C ASP A 77 -101.84 67.62 33.55
N GLU A 78 -102.04 67.51 34.87
CA GLU A 78 -102.44 68.67 35.68
C GLU A 78 -101.30 69.67 36.02
N ALA A 79 -101.67 70.86 36.51
CA ALA A 79 -100.76 72.02 36.54
C ALA A 79 -99.62 71.94 37.58
N ASP A 80 -99.66 70.96 38.48
CA ASP A 80 -98.60 70.57 39.41
C ASP A 80 -97.91 69.24 39.08
N ALA A 81 -98.11 68.73 37.86
CA ALA A 81 -97.26 67.69 37.26
C ALA A 81 -95.76 68.06 37.39
N ALA A 82 -94.92 67.07 37.66
CA ALA A 82 -93.56 67.28 38.16
C ALA A 82 -92.62 68.00 37.17
N ASP A 83 -92.96 67.98 35.87
CA ASP A 83 -92.22 68.57 34.75
C ASP A 83 -92.96 69.73 34.07
N ALA A 84 -94.02 70.27 34.68
CA ALA A 84 -94.71 71.46 34.18
C ALA A 84 -93.75 72.65 33.99
N THR A 85 -93.82 73.30 32.82
CA THR A 85 -92.86 74.32 32.40
C THR A 85 -93.22 75.71 32.95
N SER A 86 -92.19 76.50 33.30
CA SER A 86 -92.34 77.91 33.65
C SER A 86 -92.36 78.79 32.40
N TRP A 87 -93.38 79.65 32.30
CA TRP A 87 -93.59 80.57 31.19
C TRP A 87 -93.59 82.02 31.69
N SER A 88 -92.97 82.94 30.93
CA SER A 88 -92.88 84.38 31.17
C SER A 88 -93.57 85.17 30.04
N GLU A 89 -94.18 86.32 30.35
CA GLU A 89 -94.75 87.23 29.32
C GLU A 89 -93.62 87.97 28.57
N ASP A 90 -93.57 87.81 27.24
CA ASP A 90 -92.68 88.49 26.29
C ASP A 90 -93.48 89.61 25.60
N LYS A 91 -93.07 90.87 25.80
CA LYS A 91 -93.85 92.05 25.35
C LYS A 91 -93.36 92.70 24.06
N ASP A 92 -92.12 92.49 23.66
CA ASP A 92 -91.55 93.12 22.46
C ASP A 92 -91.27 92.14 21.30
N GLY A 93 -91.24 90.84 21.59
CA GLY A 93 -91.19 89.74 20.65
C GLY A 93 -89.79 89.25 20.30
N ASP A 94 -88.77 89.49 21.13
CA ASP A 94 -87.41 89.03 20.87
C ASP A 94 -87.16 87.54 21.24
N GLY A 95 -87.99 86.98 22.13
CA GLY A 95 -87.94 85.58 22.57
C GLY A 95 -87.50 85.36 24.02
N PHE A 96 -87.14 86.42 24.75
CA PHE A 96 -86.95 86.44 26.21
C PHE A 96 -88.12 87.18 26.87
N GLY A 97 -88.49 86.80 28.10
CA GLY A 97 -89.64 87.37 28.81
C GLY A 97 -89.28 87.93 30.19
N ASP A 98 -90.14 88.81 30.69
CA ASP A 98 -89.98 89.45 32.00
C ASP A 98 -90.05 88.42 33.14
N SER A 99 -88.89 88.17 33.78
CA SER A 99 -88.71 87.32 34.97
C SER A 99 -89.60 87.70 36.16
N ALA A 100 -90.23 88.88 36.17
CA ALA A 100 -91.20 89.29 37.18
C ALA A 100 -92.61 88.68 36.97
N THR A 101 -92.88 88.05 35.83
CA THR A 101 -94.21 87.54 35.43
C THR A 101 -94.21 86.08 34.98
N ILE A 102 -93.93 85.16 35.92
CA ILE A 102 -93.84 83.71 35.65
C ILE A 102 -95.12 82.95 36.07
N THR A 103 -95.53 81.94 35.29
CA THR A 103 -96.55 80.92 35.66
C THR A 103 -96.17 79.51 35.21
N LEU A 104 -96.68 78.47 35.88
CA LEU A 104 -96.39 77.06 35.59
C LEU A 104 -97.53 76.39 34.82
N SER A 105 -97.22 75.58 33.79
CA SER A 105 -98.18 74.76 33.02
C SER A 105 -97.44 73.83 32.04
N CYS A 106 -97.98 72.64 31.73
CA CYS A 106 -97.47 71.75 30.67
C CYS A 106 -97.48 72.41 29.27
N GLU A 107 -98.47 73.27 28.99
CA GLU A 107 -98.57 74.04 27.73
C GLU A 107 -98.55 75.57 27.99
N PRO A 108 -98.10 76.40 27.02
CA PRO A 108 -98.06 77.86 27.16
C PRO A 108 -99.45 78.45 27.45
N PRO A 109 -99.61 79.28 28.50
CA PRO A 109 -100.93 79.79 28.93
C PRO A 109 -101.68 80.63 27.89
N ALA A 110 -100.94 81.33 27.03
CA ALA A 110 -101.44 82.16 25.94
C ALA A 110 -100.33 82.42 24.90
N GLU A 111 -100.69 82.91 23.71
CA GLU A 111 -99.71 83.51 22.78
C GLU A 111 -99.06 84.75 23.42
N GLY A 112 -97.75 84.93 23.24
CA GLY A 112 -96.95 85.97 23.90
C GLY A 112 -96.31 85.54 25.22
N TRP A 113 -96.19 84.23 25.46
CA TRP A 113 -95.49 83.67 26.60
C TRP A 113 -94.36 82.74 26.12
N VAL A 114 -93.17 82.89 26.69
CA VAL A 114 -91.95 82.16 26.35
C VAL A 114 -91.37 81.46 27.59
N SER A 115 -90.58 80.39 27.40
CA SER A 115 -89.93 79.67 28.50
C SER A 115 -88.57 80.26 28.91
N SER A 116 -88.03 81.19 28.12
CA SER A 116 -86.78 81.90 28.39
C SER A 116 -87.09 83.19 29.15
N ASP A 117 -86.46 83.39 30.31
CA ASP A 117 -86.54 84.65 31.07
C ASP A 117 -85.17 85.37 31.08
N GLY A 118 -85.10 86.53 31.75
CA GLY A 118 -83.84 87.25 31.95
C GLY A 118 -83.60 88.45 31.05
N ASP A 119 -84.59 88.90 30.28
CA ASP A 119 -84.57 90.18 29.58
C ASP A 119 -84.36 91.34 30.58
N CYS A 120 -83.41 92.24 30.28
CA CYS A 120 -83.10 93.40 31.12
C CYS A 120 -83.86 94.70 30.75
N ASP A 121 -84.52 94.78 29.59
CA ASP A 121 -85.58 95.76 29.24
C ASP A 121 -86.57 95.16 28.22
N ASP A 122 -87.57 94.41 28.72
CA ASP A 122 -88.72 93.78 28.01
C ASP A 122 -89.68 94.79 27.33
N THR A 123 -89.10 95.87 26.82
CA THR A 123 -89.72 96.83 25.90
C THR A 123 -88.81 97.25 24.74
N ASP A 124 -87.56 96.76 24.65
CA ASP A 124 -86.59 97.06 23.58
C ASP A 124 -85.69 95.86 23.20
N VAL A 125 -86.08 95.16 22.12
CA VAL A 125 -85.47 94.02 21.39
C VAL A 125 -83.95 94.04 21.12
N ALA A 126 -83.24 95.07 21.59
CA ALA A 126 -81.79 95.17 21.59
C ALA A 126 -81.14 94.66 22.89
N TYR A 127 -81.91 94.45 23.96
CA TYR A 127 -81.42 94.06 25.29
C TYR A 127 -81.85 92.64 25.65
N TYR A 128 -80.99 91.67 25.40
CA TYR A 128 -81.26 90.27 25.76
C TYR A 128 -79.99 89.53 26.16
N PRO A 129 -80.09 88.49 27.01
CA PRO A 129 -78.99 87.59 27.33
C PRO A 129 -78.23 87.12 26.08
N GLY A 130 -77.02 87.66 25.87
CA GLY A 130 -76.15 87.33 24.73
C GLY A 130 -76.25 88.21 23.47
N ALA A 131 -76.81 89.42 23.53
CA ALA A 131 -76.81 90.36 22.40
C ALA A 131 -75.39 90.85 22.01
N PRO A 132 -75.02 90.95 20.72
CA PRO A 132 -73.63 91.16 20.31
C PRO A 132 -73.13 92.62 20.39
N GLU A 133 -72.11 92.85 21.22
CA GLU A 133 -71.48 94.17 21.50
C GLU A 133 -70.43 94.60 20.45
N THR A 134 -70.83 94.71 19.19
CA THR A 134 -69.88 94.92 18.06
C THR A 134 -69.36 96.35 17.85
N ASP A 135 -69.76 97.33 18.66
CA ASP A 135 -69.22 98.70 18.61
C ASP A 135 -68.29 98.94 19.80
N CYS A 136 -66.99 98.76 19.57
CA CYS A 136 -65.91 99.01 20.54
C CYS A 136 -65.78 100.49 20.97
N GLY A 137 -66.74 101.35 20.62
CA GLY A 137 -66.90 102.72 21.09
C GLY A 137 -68.13 102.97 21.97
N ASP A 138 -69.02 101.98 22.15
CA ASP A 138 -70.30 102.11 22.87
C ASP A 138 -70.24 101.45 24.26
N PRO A 139 -70.46 102.20 25.37
CA PRO A 139 -70.41 101.64 26.74
C PRO A 139 -71.78 101.06 27.19
N ALA A 140 -72.59 100.56 26.26
CA ALA A 140 -73.90 100.00 26.55
C ALA A 140 -73.82 98.46 26.62
N ASP A 141 -74.17 97.92 27.79
CA ASP A 141 -74.34 96.50 28.08
C ASP A 141 -75.63 96.01 27.40
N TYR A 142 -75.50 95.46 26.19
CA TYR A 142 -76.63 94.92 25.42
C TYR A 142 -76.93 93.46 25.77
N ASN A 143 -75.91 92.70 26.20
CA ASN A 143 -76.03 91.28 26.50
C ASN A 143 -76.53 90.96 27.92
N CYS A 144 -76.77 92.00 28.73
CA CYS A 144 -77.17 91.94 30.13
C CYS A 144 -76.16 91.20 31.04
N ASP A 145 -74.87 91.12 30.66
CA ASP A 145 -73.84 90.35 31.39
C ASP A 145 -73.04 91.15 32.43
N GLY A 146 -73.08 92.49 32.35
CA GLY A 146 -72.39 93.41 33.25
C GLY A 146 -71.01 93.90 32.79
N SER A 147 -70.56 93.52 31.60
CA SER A 147 -69.37 94.03 30.91
C SER A 147 -69.74 94.97 29.75
N SER A 148 -68.74 95.44 29.00
CA SER A 148 -68.94 96.09 27.70
C SER A 148 -67.68 95.95 26.83
N GLY A 149 -67.82 95.61 25.55
CA GLY A 149 -66.75 95.46 24.54
C GLY A 149 -65.89 96.70 24.22
N PHE A 150 -66.02 97.79 24.99
CA PHE A 150 -65.13 98.96 25.01
C PHE A 150 -63.94 98.80 25.98
N THR A 151 -63.93 97.76 26.82
CA THR A 151 -62.95 97.62 27.91
C THR A 151 -61.55 97.27 27.36
N ASP A 152 -60.54 97.79 28.04
CA ASP A 152 -59.10 97.52 27.89
C ASP A 152 -58.64 97.20 29.32
N ALA A 153 -58.44 95.91 29.64
CA ALA A 153 -58.27 95.46 31.01
C ALA A 153 -56.80 95.32 31.46
N ASP A 154 -55.86 95.13 30.54
CA ASP A 154 -54.42 95.01 30.85
C ASP A 154 -53.58 96.27 30.52
N LEU A 155 -54.11 97.19 29.70
CA LEU A 155 -53.51 98.46 29.29
C LEU A 155 -52.40 98.37 28.24
N ASP A 156 -52.41 97.36 27.36
CA ASP A 156 -51.47 97.26 26.23
C ASP A 156 -51.78 98.27 25.09
N GLY A 157 -53.05 98.61 24.90
CA GLY A 157 -53.54 99.60 23.93
C GLY A 157 -54.52 99.09 22.87
N PHE A 158 -54.85 97.79 22.85
CA PHE A 158 -56.01 97.23 22.18
C PHE A 158 -57.25 97.30 23.10
N ALA A 159 -58.35 96.66 22.71
CA ALA A 159 -59.55 96.55 23.52
C ALA A 159 -60.15 95.14 23.36
N ALA A 160 -60.97 94.70 24.32
CA ALA A 160 -61.57 93.37 24.42
C ALA A 160 -62.36 92.85 23.20
N CYS A 161 -62.61 93.69 22.19
CA CYS A 161 -63.21 93.32 20.91
C CYS A 161 -62.19 93.10 19.76
N GLU A 162 -60.95 93.57 19.94
CA GLU A 162 -59.80 93.45 19.02
C GLU A 162 -58.81 92.36 19.49
N GLU A 163 -58.93 91.89 20.74
CA GLU A 163 -58.04 90.91 21.38
C GLU A 163 -58.70 89.54 21.55
N CYS A 164 -57.85 88.51 21.64
CA CYS A 164 -58.26 87.15 21.94
C CYS A 164 -58.14 86.79 23.44
N ASP A 165 -57.35 87.52 24.24
CA ASP A 165 -57.41 87.56 25.72
C ASP A 165 -57.02 88.95 26.29
N ASP A 166 -58.01 89.82 26.51
CA ASP A 166 -57.94 91.17 27.17
C ASP A 166 -57.28 91.17 28.58
N GLY A 167 -56.90 89.99 29.09
CA GLY A 167 -56.17 89.83 30.35
C GLY A 167 -54.64 89.71 30.23
N ASP A 168 -54.07 89.52 29.03
CA ASP A 168 -52.63 89.26 28.84
C ASP A 168 -52.00 89.97 27.62
N GLY A 169 -51.44 91.16 27.84
CA GLY A 169 -50.81 92.01 26.80
C GLY A 169 -49.50 91.49 26.19
N ALA A 170 -49.31 90.16 26.20
CA ALA A 170 -48.46 89.43 25.27
C ALA A 170 -49.25 88.80 24.10
N VAL A 171 -50.59 88.83 24.16
CA VAL A 171 -51.56 88.18 23.26
C VAL A 171 -52.39 89.25 22.55
N ASN A 172 -51.87 89.79 21.44
CA ASN A 172 -52.49 90.91 20.71
C ASN A 172 -52.08 90.97 19.23
N PRO A 173 -52.85 91.69 18.37
CA PRO A 173 -52.62 91.80 16.92
C PRO A 173 -51.24 92.31 16.41
N ASP A 174 -50.32 92.71 17.29
CA ASP A 174 -48.96 93.19 16.97
C ASP A 174 -47.86 92.30 17.61
N ALA A 175 -48.22 91.14 18.19
CA ALA A 175 -47.30 90.21 18.85
C ALA A 175 -46.40 89.44 17.85
N THR A 176 -45.73 88.39 18.32
CA THR A 176 -44.91 87.52 17.47
C THR A 176 -45.09 86.09 17.95
N GLU A 177 -45.62 85.25 17.08
CA GLU A 177 -45.92 83.85 17.39
C GLU A 177 -44.67 83.08 17.85
N ILE A 178 -44.88 82.30 18.91
CA ILE A 178 -43.97 81.29 19.44
C ILE A 178 -44.73 79.97 19.62
N CYS A 179 -43.99 78.86 19.65
CA CYS A 179 -44.55 77.51 19.77
C CYS A 179 -45.06 77.20 21.20
N ASP A 180 -46.06 77.92 21.71
CA ASP A 180 -46.62 77.77 23.06
C ASP A 180 -48.12 77.40 23.15
N SER A 181 -48.76 77.17 22.00
CA SER A 181 -50.16 76.80 21.83
C SER A 181 -51.17 77.85 22.26
N ILE A 182 -50.77 79.12 22.19
CA ILE A 182 -51.62 80.31 22.27
C ILE A 182 -51.46 81.05 20.94
N ASP A 183 -52.58 81.45 20.32
CA ASP A 183 -52.63 82.43 19.22
C ASP A 183 -52.08 83.77 19.77
N ASN A 184 -50.78 84.01 19.68
CA ASN A 184 -50.16 85.16 20.32
C ASN A 184 -50.49 86.44 19.54
N ASP A 185 -50.56 86.38 18.21
CA ASP A 185 -50.85 87.53 17.35
C ASP A 185 -52.34 87.70 16.96
N CYS A 186 -53.23 86.92 17.59
CA CYS A 186 -54.69 86.94 17.42
C CYS A 186 -55.16 86.89 15.95
N ASP A 187 -54.41 86.26 15.03
CA ASP A 187 -54.76 86.12 13.61
C ASP A 187 -55.69 84.93 13.31
N THR A 188 -55.95 84.08 14.31
CA THR A 188 -56.68 82.79 14.29
C THR A 188 -55.90 81.56 13.85
N ALA A 189 -54.62 81.69 13.51
CA ALA A 189 -53.65 80.60 13.59
C ALA A 189 -53.22 80.34 15.05
N ILE A 190 -52.56 79.21 15.28
CA ILE A 190 -51.92 78.84 16.55
C ILE A 190 -50.68 78.05 16.14
N ASP A 191 -49.49 78.43 16.64
CA ASP A 191 -48.21 77.74 16.43
C ASP A 191 -47.84 77.56 14.93
N GLU A 192 -47.61 78.64 14.15
CA GLU A 192 -47.18 78.47 12.74
C GLU A 192 -45.81 77.78 12.56
N ASP A 193 -45.63 77.14 11.39
CA ASP A 193 -44.35 76.53 10.96
C ASP A 193 -43.16 77.53 10.89
N ASP A 194 -43.42 78.84 10.82
CA ASP A 194 -42.40 79.91 10.87
C ASP A 194 -42.40 80.76 12.15
N ALA A 195 -43.02 80.26 13.24
CA ALA A 195 -42.92 80.80 14.59
C ALA A 195 -41.46 80.97 15.04
N ALA A 196 -41.20 81.95 15.92
CA ALA A 196 -39.84 82.45 16.18
C ALA A 196 -38.88 81.44 16.83
N ASP A 197 -39.40 80.37 17.44
CA ASP A 197 -38.66 79.28 18.08
C ASP A 197 -38.97 77.88 17.49
N ALA A 198 -39.54 77.82 16.28
CA ALA A 198 -39.74 76.58 15.53
C ALA A 198 -38.45 75.74 15.42
N GLY A 199 -38.59 74.42 15.57
CA GLY A 199 -37.48 73.47 15.53
C GLY A 199 -37.03 73.17 14.10
N THR A 200 -35.73 72.91 13.92
CA THR A 200 -35.22 72.26 12.70
C THR A 200 -35.38 70.76 12.83
N TRP A 201 -36.06 70.17 11.86
CA TRP A 201 -36.26 68.73 11.74
C TRP A 201 -35.62 68.23 10.44
N TYR A 202 -35.06 67.03 10.46
CA TYR A 202 -34.33 66.39 9.37
C TYR A 202 -35.17 65.24 8.82
N GLN A 203 -35.22 65.07 7.50
CA GLN A 203 -36.02 64.00 6.89
C GLN A 203 -35.50 62.64 7.38
N ASP A 204 -36.42 61.76 7.78
CA ASP A 204 -36.21 60.35 8.14
C ASP A 204 -37.01 59.54 7.11
N ALA A 205 -36.34 59.15 6.01
CA ALA A 205 -37.00 58.58 4.84
C ALA A 205 -37.15 57.06 4.90
N ASP A 206 -36.40 56.38 5.76
CA ASP A 206 -36.42 54.92 5.93
C ASP A 206 -37.10 54.45 7.24
N GLY A 207 -37.16 55.30 8.26
CA GLY A 207 -37.87 55.10 9.52
C GLY A 207 -37.01 54.62 10.70
N ASP A 208 -35.69 54.80 10.68
CA ASP A 208 -34.79 54.30 11.74
C ASP A 208 -34.59 55.25 12.95
N SER A 209 -35.07 56.50 12.84
CA SER A 209 -34.99 57.61 13.82
C SER A 209 -33.77 58.55 13.71
N TYR A 210 -32.88 58.35 12.73
CA TYR A 210 -31.90 59.35 12.29
C TYR A 210 -32.41 60.04 11.01
N GLY A 211 -31.70 61.06 10.51
CA GLY A 211 -32.16 61.78 9.33
C GLY A 211 -31.11 62.63 8.62
N ASP A 212 -31.38 62.94 7.35
CA ASP A 212 -30.44 63.61 6.44
C ASP A 212 -30.28 65.12 6.75
N ALA A 213 -29.05 65.53 7.06
CA ALA A 213 -28.66 66.91 7.30
C ALA A 213 -28.92 67.88 6.11
N ASP A 214 -29.01 67.39 4.88
CA ASP A 214 -29.30 68.17 3.67
C ASP A 214 -30.82 68.37 3.42
N PHE A 215 -31.71 67.63 4.11
CA PHE A 215 -33.18 67.73 3.94
C PHE A 215 -33.90 68.18 5.21
N THR A 216 -34.01 69.50 5.39
CA THR A 216 -34.58 70.11 6.62
C THR A 216 -35.98 70.70 6.44
N ALA A 217 -36.82 70.58 7.46
CA ALA A 217 -38.05 71.36 7.67
C ALA A 217 -37.93 72.29 8.91
N GLN A 218 -38.78 73.32 8.98
CA GLN A 218 -39.06 74.08 10.22
C GLN A 218 -40.49 73.75 10.65
N ALA A 219 -40.70 73.50 11.94
CA ALA A 219 -42.02 73.31 12.55
C ALA A 219 -41.94 73.33 14.08
N CYS A 220 -43.02 73.71 14.76
CA CYS A 220 -43.15 73.62 16.21
C CYS A 220 -43.15 72.16 16.72
N GLU A 221 -43.96 71.29 16.10
CA GLU A 221 -43.97 69.85 16.35
C GLU A 221 -43.21 69.08 15.27
N THR A 222 -42.76 67.85 15.59
CA THR A 222 -42.06 66.97 14.63
C THR A 222 -42.93 66.66 13.39
N PRO A 223 -42.53 67.08 12.17
CA PRO A 223 -43.26 66.75 10.96
C PRO A 223 -43.27 65.24 10.70
N ALA A 224 -44.33 64.72 10.10
CA ALA A 224 -44.42 63.31 9.77
C ALA A 224 -43.34 62.88 8.75
N GLY A 225 -42.45 61.96 9.14
CA GLY A 225 -41.28 61.55 8.34
C GLY A 225 -40.05 62.44 8.53
N TYR A 226 -39.94 63.10 9.68
CA TYR A 226 -38.77 63.87 10.08
C TYR A 226 -38.42 63.59 11.55
N VAL A 227 -37.16 63.83 11.92
CA VAL A 227 -36.61 63.64 13.27
C VAL A 227 -35.70 64.80 13.70
N GLY A 228 -35.31 64.82 14.97
CA GLY A 228 -34.47 65.89 15.54
C GLY A 228 -32.96 65.63 15.46
N ASP A 229 -32.53 64.43 15.05
CA ASP A 229 -31.12 64.07 14.88
C ASP A 229 -30.72 64.14 13.41
N SER A 230 -29.47 64.54 13.13
CA SER A 230 -29.01 64.87 11.77
C SER A 230 -27.73 64.10 11.38
N THR A 231 -27.56 62.93 11.97
CA THR A 231 -26.32 62.15 11.96
C THR A 231 -26.38 60.92 11.07
N ASP A 232 -27.44 60.80 10.26
CA ASP A 232 -27.54 59.75 9.25
C ASP A 232 -26.55 60.01 8.11
N CYS A 233 -25.95 58.94 7.59
CA CYS A 233 -25.05 58.97 6.44
C CYS A 233 -25.62 58.29 5.17
N ASP A 234 -26.73 57.54 5.26
CA ASP A 234 -27.56 57.09 4.12
C ASP A 234 -29.04 56.88 4.55
N ASP A 235 -29.80 57.98 4.65
CA ASP A 235 -31.27 58.11 4.96
C ASP A 235 -32.20 57.25 4.07
N GLY A 236 -31.65 56.41 3.18
CA GLY A 236 -32.37 55.38 2.43
C GLY A 236 -32.22 53.96 2.96
N ASP A 237 -31.38 53.69 3.96
CA ASP A 237 -31.13 52.35 4.51
C ASP A 237 -31.01 52.31 6.06
N THR A 238 -32.07 51.82 6.70
CA THR A 238 -32.24 51.59 8.16
C THR A 238 -31.13 50.80 8.88
N THR A 239 -30.11 50.35 8.15
CA THR A 239 -28.93 49.64 8.66
C THR A 239 -27.64 50.46 8.63
N VAL A 240 -27.70 51.72 8.20
CA VAL A 240 -26.58 52.66 8.05
C VAL A 240 -26.87 53.92 8.89
N ASN A 241 -26.53 53.88 10.19
CA ASN A 241 -26.77 54.97 11.13
C ASN A 241 -25.85 54.88 12.37
N PRO A 242 -25.68 55.95 13.18
CA PRO A 242 -24.78 55.96 14.34
C PRO A 242 -25.06 54.99 15.49
N ALA A 243 -26.08 54.15 15.40
CA ALA A 243 -26.35 53.06 16.34
C ALA A 243 -26.39 51.68 15.65
N ALA A 244 -26.03 51.60 14.38
CA ALA A 244 -25.83 50.36 13.65
C ALA A 244 -24.65 49.57 14.22
N THR A 245 -24.36 48.43 13.61
CA THR A 245 -23.20 47.61 13.96
C THR A 245 -22.42 47.39 12.69
N GLU A 246 -21.19 47.91 12.67
CA GLU A 246 -20.28 47.82 11.53
C GLU A 246 -20.11 46.38 11.05
N ARG A 247 -20.06 46.24 9.72
CA ARG A 247 -19.81 45.01 8.99
C ARG A 247 -18.78 45.20 7.91
N CYS A 248 -18.20 44.09 7.50
CA CYS A 248 -17.27 43.99 6.39
C CYS A 248 -17.99 44.01 5.02
N ASP A 249 -18.76 45.08 4.72
CA ASP A 249 -19.53 45.24 3.48
C ASP A 249 -19.14 46.47 2.63
N SER A 250 -18.09 47.20 3.03
CA SER A 250 -17.56 48.42 2.42
C SER A 250 -18.51 49.62 2.44
N ILE A 251 -19.41 49.65 3.42
CA ILE A 251 -20.20 50.79 3.85
C ILE A 251 -19.77 51.16 5.27
N ASP A 252 -19.67 52.45 5.56
CA ASP A 252 -19.57 53.00 6.93
C ASP A 252 -20.96 52.83 7.57
N ASN A 253 -21.24 51.67 8.20
CA ASN A 253 -22.58 51.38 8.71
C ASN A 253 -22.88 52.23 9.95
N ASP A 254 -21.90 52.49 10.82
CA ASP A 254 -22.11 53.26 12.06
C ASP A 254 -21.77 54.76 11.96
N CYS A 255 -21.57 55.25 10.73
CA CYS A 255 -21.37 56.66 10.37
C CYS A 255 -20.22 57.37 11.12
N ASP A 256 -19.21 56.62 11.61
CA ASP A 256 -18.07 57.17 12.36
C ASP A 256 -16.94 57.75 11.47
N SER A 257 -17.07 57.57 10.14
CA SER A 257 -16.07 57.89 9.09
C SER A 257 -14.91 56.90 8.92
N GLN A 258 -14.99 55.73 9.55
CA GLN A 258 -14.22 54.54 9.21
C GLN A 258 -15.09 53.63 8.32
N VAL A 259 -14.46 52.63 7.68
CA VAL A 259 -15.16 51.67 6.80
C VAL A 259 -14.45 50.34 7.01
N ASP A 260 -15.19 49.27 7.26
CA ASP A 260 -14.67 47.90 7.40
C ASP A 260 -13.60 47.79 8.52
N GLU A 261 -13.88 48.36 9.71
CA GLU A 261 -12.91 48.40 10.81
C GLU A 261 -12.77 47.05 11.59
N PRO A 262 -11.65 46.77 12.28
CA PRO A 262 -11.31 45.40 12.71
C PRO A 262 -12.14 44.85 13.88
N ASP A 263 -13.02 45.66 14.50
CA ASP A 263 -14.04 45.22 15.46
C ASP A 263 -15.47 45.17 14.89
N ALA A 264 -15.62 45.27 13.55
CA ALA A 264 -16.82 44.89 12.83
C ALA A 264 -17.31 43.49 13.21
N ALA A 265 -18.63 43.29 13.26
CA ALA A 265 -19.24 42.11 13.87
C ALA A 265 -19.02 40.79 13.10
N ASP A 266 -18.61 40.88 11.84
CA ASP A 266 -18.24 39.77 10.96
C ASP A 266 -16.78 39.82 10.48
N ALA A 267 -15.92 40.61 11.13
CA ALA A 267 -14.48 40.57 10.91
C ALA A 267 -13.91 39.16 11.15
N GLU A 268 -13.22 38.61 10.15
CA GLU A 268 -12.58 37.30 10.25
C GLU A 268 -11.25 37.40 11.01
N THR A 269 -10.83 36.29 11.61
CA THR A 269 -9.52 36.20 12.29
C THR A 269 -8.50 35.61 11.33
N PHE A 270 -7.44 36.36 11.08
CA PHE A 270 -6.27 35.97 10.31
C PHE A 270 -5.06 35.77 11.23
N TYR A 271 -4.10 34.99 10.81
CA TYR A 271 -2.93 34.54 11.57
C TYR A 271 -1.67 35.00 10.84
N ALA A 272 -0.61 35.37 11.56
CA ALA A 272 0.62 35.81 10.92
C ALA A 272 1.16 34.70 9.99
N ASP A 273 1.51 35.09 8.76
CA ASP A 273 2.07 34.24 7.69
C ASP A 273 3.42 34.87 7.33
N THR A 274 4.46 34.48 8.05
CA THR A 274 5.78 35.13 8.04
C THR A 274 6.63 34.66 6.87
N ASP A 275 6.43 33.43 6.38
CA ASP A 275 7.20 32.85 5.29
C ASP A 275 6.49 32.86 3.91
N ALA A 276 5.17 33.09 3.89
CA ALA A 276 4.30 33.21 2.72
C ALA A 276 3.95 31.90 1.99
N ASP A 277 3.82 30.78 2.71
CA ASP A 277 3.27 29.53 2.15
C ASP A 277 1.73 29.48 2.08
N GLY A 278 1.04 30.27 2.92
CA GLY A 278 -0.42 30.37 2.97
C GLY A 278 -1.08 29.74 4.19
N PHE A 279 -0.32 29.23 5.15
CA PHE A 279 -0.77 28.96 6.52
C PHE A 279 -0.32 30.09 7.46
N GLY A 280 -0.50 29.93 8.78
CA GLY A 280 -0.08 30.95 9.73
C GLY A 280 -0.24 30.56 11.19
N ASP A 281 0.54 31.22 12.05
CA ASP A 281 0.71 30.88 13.47
C ASP A 281 -0.51 31.24 14.33
N ALA A 282 -1.12 30.22 14.94
CA ALA A 282 -2.24 30.32 15.87
C ALA A 282 -1.99 31.23 17.08
N ASP A 283 -0.73 31.42 17.51
CA ASP A 283 -0.36 32.29 18.64
C ASP A 283 -0.32 33.79 18.27
N TYR A 284 -0.39 34.15 16.97
CA TYR A 284 -0.39 35.55 16.49
C TYR A 284 -1.63 35.94 15.65
N PRO A 285 -2.86 35.86 16.19
CA PRO A 285 -4.08 36.26 15.49
C PRO A 285 -4.27 37.79 15.42
N THR A 286 -4.91 38.25 14.34
CA THR A 286 -5.48 39.59 14.18
C THR A 286 -6.86 39.51 13.54
N ALA A 287 -7.79 40.39 13.93
CA ALA A 287 -9.08 40.54 13.25
C ALA A 287 -8.97 41.56 12.10
N ALA A 288 -9.66 41.31 10.99
CA ALA A 288 -9.82 42.26 9.87
C ALA A 288 -11.00 41.85 8.97
N CYS A 289 -11.43 42.76 8.08
CA CYS A 289 -12.42 42.47 7.04
C CYS A 289 -11.83 41.89 5.74
N ASP A 290 -10.57 42.19 5.45
CA ASP A 290 -9.79 41.67 4.32
C ASP A 290 -8.48 41.05 4.85
N VAL A 291 -7.98 40.00 4.19
CA VAL A 291 -6.71 39.33 4.53
C VAL A 291 -5.56 40.37 4.59
N PRO A 292 -4.95 40.63 5.76
CA PRO A 292 -3.84 41.57 5.85
C PRO A 292 -2.59 41.06 5.11
N THR A 293 -1.71 41.96 4.67
CA THR A 293 -0.45 41.55 4.02
C THR A 293 0.48 40.86 5.01
N GLY A 294 0.83 39.59 4.74
CA GLY A 294 1.63 38.75 5.63
C GLY A 294 0.80 38.04 6.70
N TYR A 295 -0.44 37.70 6.37
CA TYR A 295 -1.36 36.93 7.22
C TYR A 295 -2.15 35.94 6.35
N SER A 296 -2.54 34.80 6.93
CA SER A 296 -3.44 33.79 6.34
C SER A 296 -4.75 33.65 7.13
N ALA A 297 -5.79 33.08 6.50
CA ALA A 297 -7.02 32.67 7.18
C ALA A 297 -6.91 31.29 7.87
N LEU A 298 -5.84 30.54 7.59
CA LEU A 298 -5.57 29.21 8.15
C LEU A 298 -4.61 29.35 9.34
N SER A 299 -4.93 28.67 10.45
CA SER A 299 -4.26 28.83 11.75
C SER A 299 -3.43 27.59 12.14
N THR A 300 -2.99 26.83 11.15
CA THR A 300 -2.59 25.42 11.32
C THR A 300 -1.12 25.19 10.97
N ASP A 301 -0.34 26.26 10.92
CA ASP A 301 1.11 26.21 10.79
C ASP A 301 1.75 25.86 12.14
N CYS A 302 2.78 25.01 12.12
CA CYS A 302 3.54 24.58 13.28
C CYS A 302 4.99 25.14 13.33
N ASP A 303 5.53 25.72 12.26
CA ASP A 303 6.74 26.57 12.23
C ASP A 303 6.70 27.62 11.10
N ASP A 304 5.93 28.70 11.33
CA ASP A 304 5.70 29.91 10.47
C ASP A 304 6.97 30.62 9.93
N ALA A 305 8.16 30.10 10.24
CA ALA A 305 9.43 30.53 9.65
C ALA A 305 9.92 29.64 8.49
N VAL A 306 9.24 28.54 8.17
CA VAL A 306 9.68 27.48 7.24
C VAL A 306 8.56 27.01 6.30
N THR A 307 8.58 27.50 5.05
CA THR A 307 7.57 27.27 3.98
C THR A 307 7.35 25.80 3.53
N ALA A 308 7.91 24.83 4.25
CA ALA A 308 7.83 23.40 4.02
C ALA A 308 7.32 22.65 5.26
N VAL A 309 6.80 23.39 6.26
CA VAL A 309 6.28 22.88 7.53
C VAL A 309 4.85 23.43 7.68
N ASN A 310 3.90 22.81 6.99
CA ASN A 310 2.49 23.21 6.97
C ASN A 310 1.57 22.05 6.54
N PRO A 311 0.25 22.09 6.81
CA PRO A 311 -0.69 21.00 6.52
C PRO A 311 -0.95 20.60 5.06
N ASP A 312 -0.36 21.27 4.07
CA ASP A 312 -0.38 20.84 2.66
C ASP A 312 1.02 20.36 2.21
N ALA A 313 2.01 20.24 3.11
CA ALA A 313 3.33 19.70 2.83
C ALA A 313 3.32 18.16 2.66
N ASP A 314 4.37 17.62 2.03
CA ASP A 314 4.64 16.18 2.01
C ASP A 314 5.57 15.87 3.20
N GLU A 315 5.21 14.93 4.08
CA GLU A 315 6.06 14.49 5.21
C GLU A 315 7.38 13.86 4.73
N LEU A 316 8.48 14.19 5.41
CA LEU A 316 9.84 13.71 5.14
C LEU A 316 10.46 13.07 6.39
N CYS A 317 11.40 12.15 6.19
CA CYS A 317 12.19 11.56 7.26
C CYS A 317 13.35 12.50 7.72
N ASP A 318 13.04 13.65 8.33
CA ASP A 318 14.04 14.67 8.72
C ASP A 318 14.02 15.18 10.19
N ASP A 319 13.40 14.42 11.10
CA ASP A 319 13.17 14.75 12.53
C ASP A 319 12.18 15.95 12.73
N VAL A 320 11.35 16.28 11.73
CA VAL A 320 10.36 17.39 11.77
C VAL A 320 9.00 16.93 11.26
N ASP A 321 7.96 17.18 12.06
CA ASP A 321 6.54 17.17 11.66
C ASP A 321 6.33 18.22 10.55
N ASN A 322 6.40 17.82 9.27
CA ASN A 322 6.29 18.73 8.14
C ASN A 322 4.85 19.03 7.78
N ASP A 323 3.91 18.09 7.96
CA ASP A 323 2.49 18.30 7.64
C ASP A 323 1.63 18.74 8.86
N CYS A 324 2.26 19.03 9.99
CA CYS A 324 1.66 19.59 11.20
C CYS A 324 0.47 18.77 11.76
N ASP A 325 0.45 17.46 11.51
CA ASP A 325 -0.61 16.55 12.00
C ASP A 325 -0.38 16.13 13.47
N GLY A 326 0.88 16.16 13.91
CA GLY A 326 1.32 15.94 15.29
C GLY A 326 2.08 14.63 15.56
N ASP A 327 2.21 13.75 14.56
CA ASP A 327 3.21 12.68 14.53
C ASP A 327 4.50 13.18 13.80
N ILE A 328 5.59 12.42 13.79
CA ILE A 328 6.92 12.83 13.24
C ILE A 328 7.55 11.63 12.54
N ASP A 329 8.09 11.83 11.32
CA ASP A 329 8.80 10.83 10.52
C ASP A 329 7.93 9.56 10.26
N GLU A 330 6.73 9.75 9.72
CA GLU A 330 5.75 8.66 9.49
C GLU A 330 6.19 7.61 8.45
N ASP A 331 5.67 6.38 8.57
CA ASP A 331 6.02 5.25 7.68
C ASP A 331 5.61 5.47 6.20
N ASP A 332 4.66 6.37 5.91
CA ASP A 332 4.27 6.76 4.54
C ASP A 332 4.80 8.12 4.06
N ALA A 333 5.75 8.72 4.81
CA ALA A 333 6.56 9.86 4.36
C ALA A 333 7.13 9.62 2.95
N VAL A 334 7.24 10.69 2.14
CA VAL A 334 7.47 10.50 0.70
C VAL A 334 8.85 9.93 0.39
N ASP A 335 9.85 10.22 1.23
CA ASP A 335 11.20 9.65 1.17
C ASP A 335 11.47 8.51 2.17
N ALA A 336 10.42 7.98 2.83
CA ALA A 336 10.51 6.76 3.63
C ALA A 336 11.16 5.62 2.82
N THR A 337 12.15 4.99 3.44
CA THR A 337 12.94 3.93 2.81
C THR A 337 12.10 2.65 2.76
N GLU A 338 12.14 1.95 1.63
CA GLU A 338 11.48 0.67 1.45
C GLU A 338 12.40 -0.44 1.96
N TRP A 339 11.88 -1.27 2.86
CA TRP A 339 12.58 -2.35 3.54
C TRP A 339 11.83 -3.66 3.32
N TYR A 340 12.56 -4.75 3.19
CA TYR A 340 12.04 -6.10 2.92
C TYR A 340 12.37 -6.99 4.09
N ASN A 341 11.47 -7.87 4.56
CA ASN A 341 11.79 -8.73 5.71
C ASN A 341 12.98 -9.65 5.38
N ASP A 342 13.81 -9.88 6.39
CA ASP A 342 15.03 -10.72 6.39
C ASP A 342 14.89 -11.63 7.63
N ASP A 343 14.07 -12.69 7.48
CA ASP A 343 13.57 -13.55 8.58
C ASP A 343 14.61 -14.61 8.98
N ASP A 344 15.58 -14.94 8.11
CA ASP A 344 16.71 -15.84 8.39
C ASP A 344 18.04 -15.14 8.71
N GLY A 345 18.27 -13.92 8.22
CA GLY A 345 19.44 -13.09 8.55
C GLY A 345 20.62 -13.19 7.58
N ASP A 346 20.44 -13.65 6.34
CA ASP A 346 21.52 -13.71 5.34
C ASP A 346 21.86 -12.34 4.69
N GLY A 347 20.90 -11.41 4.69
CA GLY A 347 21.05 -10.04 4.19
C GLY A 347 20.34 -9.72 2.88
N PHE A 348 19.59 -10.66 2.30
CA PHE A 348 18.55 -10.38 1.30
C PHE A 348 17.17 -10.31 2.00
N GLY A 349 16.09 -10.10 1.27
CA GLY A 349 14.75 -10.09 1.85
C GLY A 349 13.59 -10.26 0.86
N ASP A 350 12.43 -10.68 1.37
CA ASP A 350 11.27 -11.10 0.57
C ASP A 350 10.65 -9.93 -0.25
N PRO A 351 10.68 -9.96 -1.60
CA PRO A 351 10.08 -8.93 -2.45
C PRO A 351 8.54 -8.83 -2.32
N ASP A 352 7.86 -9.88 -1.88
CA ASP A 352 6.42 -9.90 -1.61
C ASP A 352 6.08 -9.51 -0.14
N ALA A 353 7.08 -9.37 0.75
CA ALA A 353 6.90 -9.00 2.16
C ALA A 353 7.85 -7.88 2.64
N GLY A 354 7.55 -6.65 2.22
CA GLY A 354 8.20 -5.43 2.71
C GLY A 354 7.27 -4.37 3.28
N GLY A 355 7.85 -3.25 3.69
CA GLY A 355 7.18 -2.05 4.19
C GLY A 355 8.09 -0.82 4.12
N ARG A 356 7.50 0.37 4.08
CA ARG A 356 8.24 1.63 4.18
C ARG A 356 8.41 2.04 5.64
N SER A 357 9.56 2.65 5.97
CA SER A 357 9.79 3.30 7.26
C SER A 357 10.96 4.29 7.20
N CYS A 358 10.87 5.37 7.98
CA CYS A 358 11.95 6.33 8.18
C CYS A 358 13.09 5.79 9.07
N ASP A 359 12.73 5.03 10.10
CA ASP A 359 13.67 4.40 11.04
C ASP A 359 14.03 2.99 10.53
N VAL A 360 15.27 2.52 10.74
CA VAL A 360 15.70 1.18 10.27
C VAL A 360 14.99 0.08 11.09
N PRO A 361 14.09 -0.74 10.51
CA PRO A 361 13.45 -1.83 11.22
C PRO A 361 14.45 -2.94 11.60
N THR A 362 14.07 -3.87 12.46
CA THR A 362 14.92 -5.02 12.84
C THR A 362 14.51 -6.29 12.10
N GLY A 363 15.46 -6.94 11.41
CA GLY A 363 15.18 -8.13 10.60
C GLY A 363 14.63 -7.76 9.22
N VAL A 364 15.33 -6.83 8.55
CA VAL A 364 14.98 -6.38 7.20
C VAL A 364 16.23 -6.06 6.38
N SER A 365 16.14 -6.21 5.07
CA SER A 365 17.14 -5.79 4.08
C SER A 365 16.65 -4.64 3.18
N LEU A 366 17.58 -4.09 2.39
CA LEU A 366 17.35 -3.17 1.28
C LEU A 366 17.41 -3.86 -0.09
N ASP A 367 17.80 -5.14 -0.13
CA ASP A 367 17.90 -5.95 -1.35
C ASP A 367 16.73 -6.93 -1.36
N ASP A 368 15.88 -6.84 -2.39
CA ASP A 368 14.60 -7.56 -2.49
C ASP A 368 14.68 -8.83 -3.35
N SER A 369 15.87 -9.42 -3.38
CA SER A 369 16.19 -10.49 -4.32
C SER A 369 16.09 -11.90 -3.72
N ASP A 370 15.50 -12.04 -2.52
CA ASP A 370 15.29 -13.33 -1.86
C ASP A 370 14.11 -14.11 -2.48
N CYS A 371 14.24 -15.43 -2.58
CA CYS A 371 13.21 -16.32 -3.09
C CYS A 371 12.66 -17.35 -2.06
N ASP A 372 13.29 -17.49 -0.88
CA ASP A 372 12.75 -18.16 0.33
C ASP A 372 13.41 -17.59 1.60
N ASP A 373 12.89 -16.44 2.07
CA ASP A 373 13.22 -15.65 3.28
C ASP A 373 13.14 -16.45 4.61
N THR A 374 13.04 -17.78 4.56
CA THR A 374 13.08 -18.67 5.71
C THR A 374 14.30 -19.61 5.72
N ASN A 375 15.25 -19.44 4.79
CA ASN A 375 16.36 -20.34 4.49
C ASN A 375 17.62 -19.60 4.02
N ASP A 376 18.64 -19.50 4.91
CA ASP A 376 19.89 -18.72 4.76
C ASP A 376 20.80 -19.11 3.57
N TRP A 377 20.33 -20.02 2.70
CA TRP A 377 20.97 -20.54 1.51
C TRP A 377 20.11 -20.37 0.24
N SER A 378 19.07 -19.53 0.24
CA SER A 378 18.16 -19.28 -0.89
C SER A 378 18.15 -17.80 -1.31
N ASN A 379 19.30 -17.32 -1.80
CA ASN A 379 19.54 -15.93 -2.16
C ASN A 379 20.49 -15.80 -3.39
N PRO A 380 20.58 -14.64 -4.07
CA PRO A 380 21.35 -14.49 -5.32
C PRO A 380 22.87 -14.67 -5.24
N ASP A 381 23.45 -14.71 -4.04
CA ASP A 381 24.87 -14.99 -3.82
C ASP A 381 25.10 -16.45 -3.36
N ALA A 382 24.05 -17.26 -3.22
CA ALA A 382 24.12 -18.68 -2.94
C ALA A 382 24.58 -19.49 -4.16
N ALA A 383 24.67 -20.81 -3.99
CA ALA A 383 24.97 -21.76 -5.06
C ALA A 383 23.99 -22.93 -4.95
N GLU A 384 23.57 -23.46 -6.11
CA GLU A 384 22.51 -24.45 -6.21
C GLU A 384 22.82 -25.71 -5.40
N ARG A 385 21.79 -26.20 -4.72
CA ARG A 385 21.79 -27.48 -4.00
C ARG A 385 20.87 -28.44 -4.74
N PRO A 386 21.24 -29.74 -4.84
CA PRO A 386 20.44 -30.73 -5.55
C PRO A 386 19.24 -31.22 -4.72
N ASP A 387 18.42 -30.29 -4.23
CA ASP A 387 17.15 -30.55 -3.53
C ASP A 387 15.92 -30.18 -4.39
N GLY A 388 16.11 -29.43 -5.48
CA GLY A 388 15.08 -29.06 -6.45
C GLY A 388 14.29 -27.81 -6.05
N GLU A 389 14.86 -27.00 -5.17
CA GLU A 389 14.51 -25.61 -4.93
C GLU A 389 15.41 -24.71 -5.81
N ASP A 390 15.12 -23.41 -5.86
CA ASP A 390 15.87 -22.40 -6.60
C ASP A 390 16.64 -21.64 -5.52
N ASN A 391 17.94 -21.92 -5.37
CA ASN A 391 18.74 -21.39 -4.27
C ASN A 391 19.48 -20.11 -4.65
N ASP A 392 19.90 -19.95 -5.91
CA ASP A 392 20.52 -18.71 -6.40
C ASP A 392 19.50 -17.68 -6.95
N CYS A 393 18.21 -17.99 -6.84
CA CYS A 393 17.09 -17.13 -7.21
C CYS A 393 17.13 -16.62 -8.67
N ASP A 394 17.88 -17.28 -9.57
CA ASP A 394 18.00 -16.86 -10.97
C ASP A 394 16.77 -17.26 -11.83
N GLY A 395 15.96 -18.20 -11.33
CA GLY A 395 14.74 -18.70 -11.94
C GLY A 395 14.85 -20.09 -12.60
N ASP A 396 16.05 -20.68 -12.67
CA ASP A 396 16.35 -21.96 -13.32
C ASP A 396 16.93 -23.00 -12.32
N ILE A 397 16.06 -23.53 -11.44
CA ILE A 397 16.28 -24.68 -10.53
C ILE A 397 17.32 -25.70 -11.05
N ASP A 398 18.34 -25.98 -10.23
CA ASP A 398 19.41 -26.97 -10.41
C ASP A 398 20.41 -26.70 -11.58
N ASP A 399 20.54 -25.50 -12.17
CA ASP A 399 21.47 -25.28 -13.32
C ASP A 399 22.96 -25.19 -12.88
N ASP A 400 23.26 -24.39 -11.86
CA ASP A 400 24.63 -24.07 -11.39
C ASP A 400 25.37 -25.23 -10.68
N LEU A 401 24.70 -26.35 -10.37
CA LEU A 401 25.16 -27.55 -9.63
C LEU A 401 26.55 -28.13 -9.99
N HIS A 402 27.15 -27.67 -11.07
CA HIS A 402 28.47 -28.04 -11.54
C HIS A 402 29.58 -27.13 -11.00
N LEU A 403 29.30 -25.90 -10.57
CA LEU A 403 30.30 -24.96 -10.07
C LEU A 403 30.96 -25.43 -8.76
N GLY A 404 32.13 -24.86 -8.47
CA GLY A 404 32.83 -25.07 -7.21
C GLY A 404 32.56 -23.95 -6.22
N THR A 405 32.66 -24.22 -4.92
CA THR A 405 32.34 -23.24 -3.85
C THR A 405 33.44 -22.21 -3.56
N GLY A 406 34.55 -22.18 -4.32
CA GLY A 406 35.70 -21.30 -4.06
C GLY A 406 36.53 -21.62 -2.79
N ALA A 407 36.03 -22.48 -1.89
CA ALA A 407 36.54 -22.67 -0.53
C ALA A 407 38.03 -23.07 -0.38
N ASP A 408 38.66 -23.64 -1.41
CA ASP A 408 40.10 -23.95 -1.44
C ASP A 408 40.99 -22.84 -2.03
N GLY A 409 40.41 -21.78 -2.59
CA GLY A 409 41.12 -20.64 -3.20
C GLY A 409 41.73 -20.92 -4.57
N ASP A 410 42.58 -20.03 -5.08
CA ASP A 410 43.27 -20.18 -6.38
C ASP A 410 44.27 -21.37 -6.43
N LEU A 411 44.23 -22.20 -7.47
CA LEU A 411 45.28 -23.18 -7.79
C LEU A 411 46.11 -22.77 -9.01
N THR A 412 47.36 -22.36 -8.81
CA THR A 412 48.34 -22.20 -9.90
C THR A 412 49.30 -23.39 -9.99
N VAL A 413 49.12 -24.22 -11.01
CA VAL A 413 49.96 -25.39 -11.29
C VAL A 413 51.22 -24.97 -12.05
N SER A 414 52.39 -25.30 -11.50
CA SER A 414 53.69 -25.09 -12.15
C SER A 414 54.58 -26.32 -11.99
N GLY A 415 55.15 -26.83 -13.10
CA GLY A 415 55.86 -28.12 -13.08
C GLY A 415 54.88 -29.30 -13.09
N THR A 416 55.04 -30.27 -12.20
CA THR A 416 54.07 -31.37 -12.02
C THR A 416 53.52 -31.31 -10.61
N VAL A 417 52.19 -31.30 -10.47
CA VAL A 417 51.47 -31.31 -9.19
C VAL A 417 50.56 -32.54 -9.15
N LEU A 418 50.62 -33.32 -8.07
CA LEU A 418 49.75 -34.46 -7.84
C LEU A 418 48.73 -34.16 -6.72
N LEU A 419 47.45 -34.01 -7.04
CA LEU A 419 46.41 -33.66 -6.04
C LEU A 419 46.25 -34.72 -4.93
N SER A 420 46.67 -35.96 -5.17
CA SER A 420 46.68 -37.04 -4.17
C SER A 420 47.84 -36.97 -3.17
N ASP A 421 48.90 -36.20 -3.48
CA ASP A 421 50.17 -36.19 -2.74
C ASP A 421 50.55 -34.78 -2.24
N GLU A 422 49.97 -33.73 -2.82
CA GLU A 422 50.29 -32.33 -2.58
C GLU A 422 49.03 -31.54 -2.18
N GLY A 423 49.19 -30.62 -1.22
CA GLY A 423 48.15 -29.68 -0.79
C GLY A 423 48.48 -28.25 -1.21
N SER A 424 47.47 -27.50 -1.63
CA SER A 424 47.58 -26.09 -2.05
C SER A 424 47.19 -25.12 -0.93
N ASN A 425 47.41 -23.83 -1.15
CA ASN A 425 46.99 -22.71 -0.28
C ASN A 425 47.29 -22.85 1.23
N GLY A 426 48.35 -23.60 1.56
CA GLY A 426 48.81 -23.81 2.93
C GLY A 426 48.21 -25.04 3.63
N ARG A 427 47.37 -25.84 2.95
CA ARG A 427 46.93 -27.16 3.42
C ARG A 427 48.16 -28.06 3.59
N ALA A 428 48.19 -28.81 4.70
CA ALA A 428 49.28 -29.72 5.04
C ALA A 428 49.05 -31.16 4.52
N GLU A 429 47.80 -31.48 4.24
CA GLU A 429 47.34 -32.75 3.68
C GLU A 429 46.96 -32.52 2.20
N PRO A 430 47.00 -33.54 1.34
CA PRO A 430 46.68 -33.39 -0.07
C PRO A 430 45.26 -32.91 -0.34
N ASP A 431 45.07 -32.18 -1.45
CA ASP A 431 43.78 -31.56 -1.79
C ASP A 431 42.73 -32.59 -2.23
N GLY A 432 43.19 -33.61 -2.97
CA GLY A 432 42.42 -34.76 -3.44
C GLY A 432 42.76 -36.05 -2.69
N ILE A 433 43.00 -35.96 -1.38
CA ILE A 433 43.27 -37.11 -0.48
C ILE A 433 42.11 -38.13 -0.51
N ALA A 434 42.44 -39.42 -0.44
CA ALA A 434 41.49 -40.52 -0.61
C ALA A 434 41.69 -41.66 0.40
N TRP A 435 40.60 -42.35 0.74
CA TRP A 435 40.59 -43.47 1.70
C TRP A 435 39.70 -44.63 1.24
N PRO A 436 40.16 -45.89 1.41
CA PRO A 436 39.30 -47.06 1.26
C PRO A 436 38.18 -47.10 2.31
N VAL A 437 36.94 -47.23 1.87
CA VAL A 437 35.74 -47.38 2.69
C VAL A 437 35.63 -48.82 3.20
N VAL A 438 35.26 -48.98 4.47
CA VAL A 438 35.10 -50.29 5.13
C VAL A 438 33.70 -50.56 5.66
N ALA A 439 32.88 -49.53 5.86
CA ALA A 439 31.46 -49.66 6.22
C ALA A 439 30.67 -48.39 5.91
N PHE A 440 29.36 -48.53 5.77
CA PHE A 440 28.42 -47.42 5.65
C PHE A 440 27.35 -47.48 6.76
N GLY A 441 26.85 -46.30 7.13
CA GLY A 441 25.56 -46.09 7.79
C GLY A 441 24.67 -45.19 6.92
N PRO A 442 23.48 -44.78 7.40
CA PRO A 442 22.52 -44.03 6.58
C PRO A 442 23.07 -42.72 5.99
N SER A 443 23.90 -41.99 6.75
CA SER A 443 24.56 -40.74 6.35
C SER A 443 26.01 -40.69 6.87
N THR A 444 26.67 -41.86 6.96
CA THR A 444 28.02 -41.97 7.52
C THR A 444 28.89 -42.94 6.73
N VAL A 445 30.11 -42.52 6.41
CA VAL A 445 31.14 -43.36 5.78
C VAL A 445 32.20 -43.70 6.82
N THR A 446 32.51 -44.98 7.01
CA THR A 446 33.65 -45.42 7.83
C THR A 446 34.77 -45.88 6.90
N VAL A 447 35.98 -45.33 7.08
CA VAL A 447 37.15 -45.64 6.26
C VAL A 447 38.20 -46.46 7.02
N ASN A 448 39.21 -46.97 6.32
CA ASN A 448 40.19 -47.91 6.89
C ASN A 448 41.22 -47.29 7.85
N THR A 449 41.20 -45.98 8.07
CA THR A 449 42.20 -45.21 8.84
C THR A 449 41.55 -44.00 9.50
N THR A 450 42.28 -43.33 10.41
CA THR A 450 41.87 -41.99 10.88
C THR A 450 41.93 -40.99 9.71
N VAL A 451 40.85 -40.25 9.51
CA VAL A 451 40.72 -39.21 8.48
C VAL A 451 41.51 -37.96 8.89
N THR A 452 42.23 -37.38 7.94
CA THR A 452 42.98 -36.13 8.07
C THR A 452 42.68 -35.24 6.86
N GLY A 453 42.79 -33.91 6.99
CA GLY A 453 42.63 -33.02 5.82
C GLY A 453 41.22 -32.92 5.24
N LEU A 454 40.20 -33.31 6.01
CA LEU A 454 38.78 -33.18 5.68
C LEU A 454 38.06 -32.42 6.81
N ALA A 455 37.22 -31.45 6.46
CA ALA A 455 36.51 -30.56 7.37
C ALA A 455 35.00 -30.52 7.08
N ALA A 456 34.22 -29.84 7.93
CA ALA A 456 32.82 -29.54 7.62
C ALA A 456 32.75 -28.57 6.43
N GLY A 457 31.81 -28.79 5.51
CA GLY A 457 31.69 -28.06 4.24
C GLY A 457 32.50 -28.64 3.07
N ASP A 458 33.47 -29.54 3.31
CA ASP A 458 34.20 -30.20 2.22
C ASP A 458 33.27 -31.12 1.40
N GLU A 459 33.51 -31.19 0.08
CA GLU A 459 32.87 -32.15 -0.82
C GLU A 459 33.63 -33.49 -0.83
N LEU A 460 32.88 -34.59 -0.86
CA LEU A 460 33.38 -35.96 -0.87
C LEU A 460 32.79 -36.75 -2.05
N LEU A 461 33.65 -37.25 -2.93
CA LEU A 461 33.31 -38.26 -3.94
C LEU A 461 33.41 -39.65 -3.30
N ILE A 462 32.31 -40.40 -3.28
CA ILE A 462 32.28 -41.80 -2.88
C ILE A 462 32.11 -42.62 -4.16
N ILE A 463 33.03 -43.54 -4.46
CA ILE A 463 33.05 -44.28 -5.72
C ILE A 463 33.51 -45.73 -5.53
N ASN A 464 32.77 -46.69 -6.09
CA ASN A 464 33.22 -48.07 -6.19
C ASN A 464 34.16 -48.22 -7.39
N LEU A 465 35.46 -48.35 -7.15
CA LEU A 465 36.47 -48.34 -8.22
C LEU A 465 36.88 -49.72 -8.71
N HIS A 466 36.58 -50.80 -7.99
CA HIS A 466 37.07 -52.13 -8.37
C HIS A 466 36.29 -53.24 -7.66
N GLY A 467 35.97 -54.32 -8.36
CA GLY A 467 35.28 -55.49 -7.82
C GLY A 467 36.08 -56.78 -7.95
N SER A 468 35.45 -57.91 -7.63
CA SER A 468 35.97 -59.26 -7.82
C SER A 468 35.04 -60.06 -8.72
N ASP A 469 35.50 -61.17 -9.31
CA ASP A 469 34.68 -62.05 -10.16
C ASP A 469 33.32 -62.47 -9.55
N ALA A 470 33.19 -62.45 -8.22
CA ALA A 470 31.96 -62.79 -7.50
C ALA A 470 31.09 -61.56 -7.11
N ALA A 471 31.67 -60.36 -7.13
CA ALA A 471 31.05 -59.10 -6.70
C ALA A 471 31.64 -57.94 -7.51
N TYR A 472 30.99 -57.60 -8.63
CA TYR A 472 31.42 -56.51 -9.54
C TYR A 472 30.25 -55.68 -10.08
N THR A 473 28.99 -56.01 -9.74
CA THR A 473 27.80 -55.46 -10.41
C THR A 473 27.61 -53.96 -10.21
N ASN A 474 28.10 -53.45 -9.09
CA ASN A 474 27.94 -52.06 -8.65
C ASN A 474 29.26 -51.28 -8.75
N VAL A 475 30.26 -51.83 -9.43
CA VAL A 475 31.50 -51.11 -9.71
C VAL A 475 31.22 -50.01 -10.72
N GLY A 476 31.82 -48.85 -10.48
CA GLY A 476 31.57 -47.62 -11.18
C GLY A 476 30.38 -46.80 -10.67
N ALA A 477 29.61 -47.30 -9.70
CA ALA A 477 28.67 -46.45 -8.95
C ALA A 477 29.44 -45.37 -8.18
N TYR A 478 28.93 -44.14 -8.20
CA TYR A 478 29.51 -42.98 -7.54
C TYR A 478 28.40 -42.03 -7.04
N GLU A 479 28.65 -41.35 -5.93
CA GLU A 479 27.84 -40.22 -5.45
C GLU A 479 28.76 -39.12 -4.90
N PHE A 480 28.32 -37.86 -4.95
CA PHE A 480 28.97 -36.74 -4.28
C PHE A 480 28.16 -36.40 -3.02
N ALA A 481 28.83 -36.00 -1.94
CA ALA A 481 28.17 -35.64 -0.68
C ALA A 481 28.93 -34.56 0.09
N THR A 482 28.21 -33.76 0.87
CA THR A 482 28.78 -32.69 1.71
C THR A 482 29.13 -33.22 3.09
N VAL A 483 30.33 -32.92 3.59
CA VAL A 483 30.78 -33.35 4.91
C VAL A 483 30.22 -32.43 6.00
N VAL A 484 29.56 -33.01 7.01
CA VAL A 484 29.07 -32.30 8.21
C VAL A 484 30.10 -32.37 9.35
N SER A 485 30.72 -33.52 9.55
CA SER A 485 31.76 -33.67 10.58
C SER A 485 32.62 -34.92 10.38
N VAL A 486 33.81 -34.90 10.99
CA VAL A 486 34.76 -36.01 10.99
C VAL A 486 35.10 -36.40 12.43
N SER A 487 34.99 -37.68 12.75
CA SER A 487 35.29 -38.22 14.09
C SER A 487 36.08 -39.52 13.97
N GLY A 488 37.41 -39.41 13.98
CA GLY A 488 38.31 -40.56 13.92
C GLY A 488 38.36 -41.13 12.50
N ASP A 489 37.82 -42.33 12.31
CA ASP A 489 37.70 -43.04 11.03
C ASP A 489 36.31 -42.88 10.37
N THR A 490 35.42 -42.11 11.00
CA THR A 490 34.03 -41.93 10.57
C THR A 490 33.80 -40.50 10.06
N ILE A 491 33.28 -40.40 8.85
CA ILE A 491 32.81 -39.16 8.20
C ILE A 491 31.28 -39.15 8.29
N THR A 492 30.69 -38.02 8.68
CA THR A 492 29.24 -37.79 8.67
C THR A 492 28.90 -36.82 7.55
N LEU A 493 27.89 -37.16 6.76
CA LEU A 493 27.44 -36.44 5.58
C LEU A 493 26.15 -35.65 5.90
N ALA A 494 25.87 -34.61 5.10
CA ALA A 494 24.61 -33.89 5.16
C ALA A 494 23.47 -34.74 4.57
N GLN A 495 23.73 -35.37 3.42
CA GLN A 495 22.79 -36.22 2.72
C GLN A 495 22.81 -37.67 3.24
N ALA A 496 21.73 -38.40 3.00
CA ALA A 496 21.71 -39.85 3.17
C ALA A 496 22.33 -40.52 1.93
N ILE A 497 23.08 -41.59 2.14
CA ILE A 497 23.70 -42.40 1.08
C ILE A 497 22.60 -43.03 0.25
N SER A 498 22.54 -42.66 -1.02
CA SER A 498 21.51 -43.09 -1.97
C SER A 498 22.00 -44.27 -2.82
N GLU A 499 23.28 -44.27 -3.18
CA GLU A 499 23.83 -45.25 -4.11
C GLU A 499 24.16 -46.58 -3.44
N THR A 500 24.07 -47.66 -4.22
CA THR A 500 24.41 -49.00 -3.74
C THR A 500 25.78 -49.42 -4.24
N PHE A 501 26.80 -49.23 -3.41
CA PHE A 501 28.20 -49.57 -3.70
C PHE A 501 28.55 -51.04 -3.39
N GLY A 502 27.88 -51.62 -2.38
CA GLY A 502 28.15 -52.97 -1.86
C GLY A 502 27.74 -54.11 -2.81
N VAL A 503 27.37 -55.27 -2.27
CA VAL A 503 26.96 -56.44 -3.08
C VAL A 503 25.48 -56.37 -3.45
N ALA A 504 24.58 -56.51 -2.45
CA ALA A 504 23.12 -56.41 -2.62
C ALA A 504 22.55 -55.11 -2.04
N ASP A 505 23.27 -54.56 -1.07
CA ASP A 505 23.07 -53.30 -0.37
C ASP A 505 24.44 -52.90 0.25
N ASN A 506 24.49 -51.77 0.94
CA ASN A 506 25.73 -51.26 1.55
C ASN A 506 26.13 -51.93 2.87
N SER A 507 25.49 -53.05 3.28
CA SER A 507 25.84 -53.81 4.49
C SER A 507 26.91 -54.90 4.26
N ASP A 508 27.16 -55.29 3.01
CA ASP A 508 28.23 -56.20 2.61
C ASP A 508 29.05 -55.58 1.48
N LEU A 509 30.30 -55.20 1.79
CA LEU A 509 31.28 -54.63 0.85
C LEU A 509 32.33 -55.65 0.42
N SER A 510 32.11 -56.95 0.69
CA SER A 510 33.14 -57.97 0.43
C SER A 510 33.42 -58.15 -1.06
N GLY A 511 34.71 -58.08 -1.41
CA GLY A 511 35.17 -58.15 -2.79
C GLY A 511 34.99 -56.87 -3.61
N GLN A 512 34.58 -55.76 -2.99
CA GLN A 512 34.51 -54.41 -3.58
C GLN A 512 35.63 -53.54 -3.00
N THR A 513 36.19 -52.63 -3.78
CA THR A 513 37.12 -51.58 -3.35
C THR A 513 36.45 -50.22 -3.60
N ILE A 514 35.89 -49.67 -2.54
CA ILE A 514 35.16 -48.41 -2.55
C ILE A 514 36.05 -47.34 -1.92
N VAL A 515 36.11 -46.17 -2.54
CA VAL A 515 36.98 -45.07 -2.14
C VAL A 515 36.14 -43.84 -1.85
N ALA A 516 36.43 -43.20 -0.73
CA ALA A 516 35.97 -41.85 -0.42
C ALA A 516 37.16 -40.90 -0.68
N GLN A 517 36.99 -39.92 -1.57
CA GLN A 517 38.01 -38.95 -1.96
C GLN A 517 37.48 -37.53 -1.76
N ARG A 518 38.29 -36.65 -1.16
CA ARG A 518 37.99 -35.23 -1.09
C ARG A 518 38.01 -34.62 -2.49
N VAL A 519 37.00 -33.80 -2.82
CA VAL A 519 36.95 -33.03 -4.06
C VAL A 519 37.25 -31.57 -3.72
N PRO A 520 38.42 -31.04 -4.11
CA PRO A 520 38.74 -29.65 -3.84
C PRO A 520 37.90 -28.71 -4.72
N ASN A 521 37.56 -27.56 -4.14
CA ASN A 521 36.64 -26.56 -4.69
C ASN A 521 37.37 -25.22 -4.78
N TYR A 522 38.02 -24.94 -5.91
CA TYR A 522 38.90 -23.78 -6.10
C TYR A 522 38.14 -22.52 -6.56
N ASP A 523 38.76 -21.35 -6.41
CA ASP A 523 38.34 -20.09 -7.05
C ASP A 523 38.66 -20.18 -8.57
N ASP A 524 39.90 -19.86 -8.95
CA ASP A 524 40.47 -20.07 -10.28
C ASP A 524 41.52 -21.21 -10.28
N VAL A 525 41.57 -21.99 -11.37
CA VAL A 525 42.60 -23.01 -11.63
C VAL A 525 43.39 -22.68 -12.89
N THR A 526 44.68 -22.37 -12.75
CA THR A 526 45.59 -22.09 -13.87
C THR A 526 46.67 -23.16 -14.01
N VAL A 527 46.63 -23.92 -15.12
CA VAL A 527 47.69 -24.85 -15.51
C VAL A 527 48.66 -24.18 -16.47
N SER A 528 49.81 -23.76 -15.92
CA SER A 528 50.84 -23.00 -16.65
C SER A 528 51.44 -23.79 -17.82
N ALA A 529 51.92 -23.10 -18.85
CA ALA A 529 52.44 -23.70 -20.08
C ALA A 529 53.56 -24.72 -19.81
N GLY A 530 53.35 -25.97 -20.24
CA GLY A 530 54.29 -27.07 -20.03
C GLY A 530 54.19 -27.75 -18.66
N SER A 531 53.20 -27.38 -17.84
CA SER A 531 52.95 -27.98 -16.51
C SER A 531 51.88 -29.07 -16.57
N THR A 532 51.84 -29.93 -15.56
CA THR A 532 50.94 -31.09 -15.51
C THR A 532 50.26 -31.17 -14.15
N LEU A 533 48.93 -31.10 -14.15
CA LEU A 533 48.07 -31.46 -13.02
C LEU A 533 47.66 -32.92 -13.16
N SER A 534 47.91 -33.73 -12.14
CA SER A 534 47.66 -35.17 -12.17
C SER A 534 47.40 -35.72 -10.76
N VAL A 535 47.45 -37.04 -10.61
CA VAL A 535 47.29 -37.79 -9.36
C VAL A 535 48.24 -38.99 -9.35
N ALA A 536 48.34 -39.67 -8.20
CA ALA A 536 48.99 -40.98 -8.13
C ALA A 536 48.25 -42.01 -9.00
N ALA A 537 48.99 -43.00 -9.52
CA ALA A 537 48.41 -44.15 -10.20
C ALA A 537 47.58 -45.00 -9.24
N TRP A 538 46.58 -45.71 -9.76
CA TRP A 538 45.85 -46.75 -9.05
C TRP A 538 46.80 -47.79 -8.44
N ASP A 539 46.66 -48.05 -7.14
CA ASP A 539 47.50 -48.99 -6.39
C ASP A 539 46.76 -50.27 -5.95
N GLY A 540 45.51 -50.44 -6.38
CA GLY A 540 44.59 -51.50 -5.93
C GLY A 540 43.71 -51.10 -4.73
N GLN A 541 43.93 -49.92 -4.14
CA GLN A 541 43.14 -49.38 -3.03
C GLN A 541 42.69 -47.93 -3.26
N THR A 542 43.53 -47.09 -3.83
CA THR A 542 43.32 -45.66 -4.08
C THR A 542 44.10 -45.18 -5.32
N GLY A 543 43.94 -43.91 -5.69
CA GLY A 543 44.62 -43.31 -6.85
C GLY A 543 43.81 -43.43 -8.15
N GLY A 544 44.35 -42.90 -9.24
CA GLY A 544 43.75 -42.95 -10.57
C GLY A 544 42.56 -42.00 -10.79
N VAL A 545 41.99 -41.38 -9.75
CA VAL A 545 40.89 -40.42 -9.86
C VAL A 545 41.40 -39.00 -9.64
N LEU A 546 41.33 -38.18 -10.68
CA LEU A 546 41.52 -36.73 -10.63
C LEU A 546 40.14 -36.08 -10.67
N ALA A 547 39.70 -35.55 -9.53
CA ALA A 547 38.44 -34.83 -9.35
C ALA A 547 38.71 -33.47 -8.72
N PHE A 548 38.13 -32.39 -9.26
CA PHE A 548 38.04 -31.07 -8.62
C PHE A 548 36.96 -30.21 -9.25
N ARG A 549 36.53 -29.17 -8.54
CA ARG A 549 35.67 -28.10 -9.05
C ARG A 549 36.39 -26.75 -9.01
N ALA A 550 35.96 -25.82 -9.84
CA ALA A 550 36.34 -24.42 -9.77
C ALA A 550 35.07 -23.56 -9.84
N GLN A 551 35.01 -22.47 -9.09
CA GLN A 551 33.92 -21.49 -9.21
C GLN A 551 34.07 -20.72 -10.52
N GLY A 552 35.22 -20.03 -10.67
CA GLY A 552 35.53 -19.18 -11.81
C GLY A 552 36.07 -19.97 -13.00
N THR A 553 37.38 -19.90 -13.21
CA THR A 553 38.01 -20.31 -14.48
C THR A 553 38.98 -21.48 -14.33
N LEU A 554 38.90 -22.44 -15.27
CA LEU A 554 39.93 -23.46 -15.48
C LEU A 554 40.69 -23.16 -16.78
N THR A 555 41.86 -22.54 -16.65
CA THR A 555 42.73 -22.18 -17.78
C THR A 555 43.89 -23.17 -17.94
N VAL A 556 43.90 -23.92 -19.04
CA VAL A 556 45.04 -24.74 -19.46
C VAL A 556 45.81 -24.02 -20.58
N GLU A 557 46.97 -23.49 -20.22
CA GLU A 557 47.87 -22.81 -21.16
C GLU A 557 48.47 -23.79 -22.19
N SER A 558 49.00 -23.26 -23.29
CA SER A 558 49.48 -24.07 -24.40
C SER A 558 50.63 -25.01 -23.99
N GLY A 559 50.37 -26.31 -24.05
CA GLY A 559 51.31 -27.35 -23.63
C GLY A 559 51.24 -27.72 -22.15
N GLY A 560 50.39 -27.07 -21.35
CA GLY A 560 49.96 -27.58 -20.06
C GLY A 560 48.99 -28.76 -20.22
N SER A 561 48.83 -29.58 -19.18
CA SER A 561 47.91 -30.71 -19.18
C SER A 561 47.28 -31.02 -17.82
N VAL A 562 46.03 -31.46 -17.84
CA VAL A 562 45.30 -32.14 -16.78
C VAL A 562 45.18 -33.60 -17.20
N THR A 563 45.73 -34.55 -16.44
CA THR A 563 45.92 -35.92 -16.93
C THR A 563 45.71 -37.00 -15.89
N ALA A 564 45.05 -38.08 -16.33
CA ALA A 564 45.04 -39.39 -15.67
C ALA A 564 45.54 -40.50 -16.61
N SER A 565 46.39 -40.16 -17.60
CA SER A 565 46.84 -41.10 -18.62
C SER A 565 47.73 -42.20 -18.05
N ALA A 566 47.40 -43.46 -18.34
CA ALA A 566 48.03 -44.67 -17.79
C ALA A 566 48.05 -44.76 -16.23
N LEU A 567 47.04 -44.16 -15.55
CA LEU A 567 46.90 -44.15 -14.09
C LEU A 567 45.75 -45.02 -13.54
N GLY A 568 45.06 -45.77 -14.40
CA GLY A 568 43.93 -46.64 -14.06
C GLY A 568 44.35 -48.10 -13.84
N TYR A 569 43.45 -49.04 -14.16
CA TYR A 569 43.67 -50.48 -13.92
C TYR A 569 45.00 -50.98 -14.54
N LEU A 570 45.74 -51.76 -13.75
CA LEU A 570 47.10 -52.19 -14.03
C LEU A 570 47.21 -53.15 -15.22
N GLY A 571 48.26 -52.97 -16.00
CA GLY A 571 48.63 -53.85 -17.10
C GLY A 571 49.11 -55.22 -16.61
N GLY A 572 48.69 -56.27 -17.28
CA GLY A 572 48.97 -57.65 -16.89
C GLY A 572 50.46 -57.97 -16.88
N ALA A 573 50.94 -58.55 -15.78
CA ALA A 573 52.37 -58.80 -15.57
C ALA A 573 53.01 -59.74 -16.61
N THR A 574 54.31 -59.54 -16.86
CA THR A 574 55.12 -60.41 -17.73
C THR A 574 55.31 -61.79 -17.10
N GLY A 575 55.23 -62.87 -17.91
CA GLY A 575 55.50 -64.24 -17.43
C GLY A 575 56.97 -64.50 -17.07
N THR A 576 57.28 -65.67 -16.47
CA THR A 576 58.55 -65.85 -15.70
C THR A 576 59.55 -66.92 -16.18
N SER A 577 59.21 -67.83 -17.11
CA SER A 577 60.15 -68.42 -18.12
C SER A 577 59.69 -69.70 -18.83
N TYR A 578 58.73 -70.46 -18.29
CA TYR A 578 58.52 -71.86 -18.69
C TYR A 578 57.03 -72.18 -18.86
N ASN A 579 56.55 -72.20 -20.11
CA ASN A 579 55.12 -72.20 -20.48
C ASN A 579 54.49 -70.78 -20.43
N CYS A 580 53.23 -70.62 -20.84
CA CYS A 580 52.64 -69.34 -21.29
C CYS A 580 52.16 -68.44 -20.12
N ASP A 581 53.03 -68.20 -19.14
CA ASP A 581 52.69 -67.72 -17.78
C ASP A 581 52.48 -66.21 -17.65
N SER A 582 51.92 -65.53 -18.65
CA SER A 582 51.58 -64.11 -18.59
C SER A 582 50.21 -63.89 -17.92
N TYR A 583 50.03 -62.73 -17.30
CA TYR A 583 48.82 -62.38 -16.57
C TYR A 583 47.92 -61.47 -17.40
N GLN A 584 46.60 -61.64 -17.24
CA GLN A 584 45.59 -60.73 -17.79
C GLN A 584 45.75 -59.33 -17.17
N GLY A 585 45.35 -58.28 -17.89
CA GLY A 585 45.26 -56.93 -17.33
C GLY A 585 44.05 -56.75 -16.43
N GLU A 586 44.20 -55.96 -15.38
CA GLU A 586 43.15 -55.63 -14.41
C GLU A 586 41.97 -54.91 -15.11
N SER A 587 40.79 -55.03 -14.50
CA SER A 587 39.52 -54.52 -14.98
C SER A 587 38.58 -54.22 -13.81
N PHE A 588 37.37 -53.75 -14.09
CA PHE A 588 36.37 -53.47 -13.04
C PHE A 588 35.96 -54.69 -12.20
N ALA A 589 36.26 -55.91 -12.65
CA ALA A 589 35.99 -57.15 -11.90
C ALA A 589 37.26 -57.84 -11.36
N GLY A 590 38.42 -57.16 -11.37
CA GLY A 590 39.70 -57.76 -11.00
C GLY A 590 40.61 -58.11 -12.17
N GLU A 591 41.62 -58.92 -11.87
CA GLU A 591 42.45 -59.64 -12.86
C GLU A 591 41.64 -60.70 -13.65
N GLY A 592 40.36 -60.93 -13.29
CA GLY A 592 39.43 -61.90 -13.88
C GLY A 592 39.61 -63.34 -13.37
N GLU A 593 38.84 -64.28 -13.94
CA GLU A 593 38.91 -65.74 -13.69
C GLU A 593 40.28 -66.41 -14.05
N GLY A 594 41.34 -65.61 -14.22
CA GLY A 594 42.72 -66.00 -14.46
C GLY A 594 43.56 -66.13 -13.18
N ASP A 595 42.96 -66.56 -12.07
CA ASP A 595 43.56 -66.63 -10.74
C ASP A 595 44.74 -67.63 -10.65
N GLY A 596 45.90 -67.19 -11.13
CA GLY A 596 47.20 -67.57 -10.59
C GLY A 596 47.50 -69.05 -10.46
N ASN A 597 47.66 -69.76 -11.59
CA ASN A 597 48.55 -70.93 -11.60
C ASN A 597 49.71 -70.88 -12.62
N GLY A 598 49.69 -69.96 -13.59
CA GLY A 598 50.75 -69.87 -14.61
C GLY A 598 51.03 -71.22 -15.29
N ALA A 599 49.99 -72.03 -15.52
CA ALA A 599 50.13 -73.38 -16.02
C ALA A 599 49.22 -73.61 -17.24
N CYS A 600 49.68 -73.14 -18.40
CA CYS A 600 49.25 -73.67 -19.68
C CYS A 600 49.57 -75.18 -19.70
N ALA A 601 48.51 -75.99 -19.54
CA ALA A 601 48.58 -77.45 -19.63
C ALA A 601 48.88 -77.87 -21.08
N ALA A 602 50.17 -77.85 -21.41
CA ALA A 602 50.79 -78.25 -22.67
C ALA A 602 50.44 -77.42 -23.93
N TYR A 603 51.43 -77.31 -24.82
CA TYR A 603 51.20 -76.92 -26.21
C TYR A 603 50.18 -77.89 -26.83
N ASN A 604 49.10 -77.36 -27.42
CA ASN A 604 48.02 -78.07 -28.14
C ASN A 604 46.83 -78.59 -27.31
N GLU A 605 46.24 -77.76 -26.44
CA GLU A 605 44.89 -78.01 -25.89
C GLU A 605 43.86 -76.98 -26.36
N SER A 606 42.60 -77.41 -26.41
CA SER A 606 41.45 -76.67 -26.97
C SER A 606 40.49 -76.24 -25.85
N TYR A 607 41.04 -75.66 -24.78
CA TYR A 607 40.25 -75.12 -23.67
C TYR A 607 39.97 -73.62 -23.87
N GLY A 608 38.86 -73.16 -23.29
CA GLY A 608 38.35 -71.80 -23.44
C GLY A 608 39.15 -70.78 -22.64
N HIS A 609 40.36 -70.46 -23.13
CA HIS A 609 41.20 -69.43 -22.52
C HIS A 609 40.50 -68.08 -22.51
N TRP A 610 40.18 -67.54 -21.32
CA TRP A 610 39.90 -66.12 -21.10
C TRP A 610 38.79 -65.56 -22.00
N ILE A 611 37.60 -66.17 -21.95
CA ILE A 611 36.44 -65.80 -22.79
C ILE A 611 35.68 -64.59 -22.22
N ASN A 612 35.81 -64.32 -20.92
CA ASN A 612 35.05 -63.32 -20.16
C ASN A 612 35.97 -62.34 -19.42
N ASN A 613 36.83 -61.59 -20.11
CA ASN A 613 37.87 -60.80 -19.41
C ASN A 613 37.37 -59.55 -18.70
N TYR A 614 36.06 -59.31 -18.60
CA TYR A 614 35.45 -58.15 -17.93
C TYR A 614 36.04 -56.77 -18.29
N GLY A 615 36.70 -56.64 -19.45
CA GLY A 615 37.42 -55.41 -19.86
C GLY A 615 38.93 -55.57 -19.96
N GLY A 616 39.52 -56.46 -19.16
CA GLY A 616 40.95 -56.75 -19.16
C GLY A 616 41.47 -57.31 -20.48
N GLY A 617 42.70 -56.94 -20.84
CA GLY A 617 43.41 -57.56 -21.95
C GLY A 617 43.82 -59.00 -21.60
N GLY A 618 43.38 -59.98 -22.38
CA GLY A 618 43.71 -61.39 -22.14
C GLY A 618 45.18 -61.70 -22.40
N ALA A 619 45.72 -62.72 -21.73
CA ALA A 619 47.15 -63.02 -21.76
C ALA A 619 47.49 -64.41 -22.29
N HIS A 620 48.53 -64.45 -23.13
CA HIS A 620 49.16 -65.66 -23.65
C HIS A 620 50.59 -65.31 -24.14
N ILE A 621 51.08 -65.98 -25.18
CA ILE A 621 52.35 -65.66 -25.87
C ILE A 621 52.44 -64.15 -26.27
N THR A 622 51.30 -63.54 -26.55
CA THR A 622 51.07 -62.10 -26.74
C THR A 622 49.95 -61.65 -25.80
N GLY A 623 49.82 -60.34 -25.58
CA GLY A 623 48.67 -59.75 -24.87
C GLY A 623 47.59 -59.25 -25.83
N GLY A 624 46.33 -59.39 -25.46
CA GLY A 624 45.21 -58.64 -26.03
C GLY A 624 45.09 -57.24 -25.39
N GLY A 625 44.48 -56.29 -26.07
CA GLY A 625 44.26 -54.95 -25.51
C GLY A 625 43.16 -54.94 -24.46
N GLY A 626 43.32 -54.10 -23.44
CA GLY A 626 42.23 -53.75 -22.52
C GLY A 626 41.16 -52.94 -23.25
N GLU A 627 39.93 -52.90 -22.74
CA GLU A 627 38.78 -52.25 -23.36
C GLU A 627 38.10 -51.28 -22.37
N TYR A 628 37.30 -50.33 -22.85
CA TYR A 628 36.31 -49.59 -22.04
C TYR A 628 35.18 -49.08 -22.93
N GLY A 629 35.40 -47.99 -23.68
CA GLY A 629 34.45 -47.37 -24.60
C GLY A 629 34.35 -48.03 -25.98
N GLY A 630 35.34 -48.84 -26.36
CA GLY A 630 35.34 -49.64 -27.57
C GLY A 630 36.60 -49.51 -28.43
N GLY A 631 36.79 -50.47 -29.34
CA GLY A 631 37.85 -50.42 -30.35
C GLY A 631 39.13 -51.18 -29.99
N ALA A 632 39.20 -51.84 -28.82
CA ALA A 632 40.33 -52.71 -28.50
C ALA A 632 40.48 -53.84 -29.53
N THR A 633 41.71 -54.37 -29.67
CA THR A 633 42.01 -55.48 -30.58
C THR A 633 42.63 -56.68 -29.85
N ALA A 634 42.41 -57.88 -30.40
CA ALA A 634 43.05 -59.09 -29.92
C ALA A 634 44.52 -59.13 -30.33
N GLY A 635 45.37 -59.78 -29.53
CA GLY A 635 46.77 -60.00 -29.89
C GLY A 635 46.95 -61.04 -31.00
N ALA A 636 48.11 -61.05 -31.65
CA ALA A 636 48.41 -61.99 -32.74
C ALA A 636 48.56 -63.44 -32.22
N SER A 637 47.96 -64.39 -32.94
CA SER A 637 48.11 -65.84 -32.69
C SER A 637 49.50 -66.38 -33.12
N TRP A 638 49.74 -67.66 -32.84
CA TRP A 638 50.98 -68.38 -33.13
C TRP A 638 50.89 -69.16 -34.45
N ASP A 639 51.63 -68.71 -35.48
CA ASP A 639 51.71 -69.28 -36.84
C ASP A 639 52.21 -70.75 -36.96
N GLY A 640 52.43 -71.45 -35.85
CA GLY A 640 52.95 -72.82 -35.82
C GLY A 640 52.06 -73.87 -35.14
N GLY A 641 50.79 -73.55 -34.83
CA GLY A 641 49.88 -74.45 -34.11
C GLY A 641 48.45 -73.93 -34.04
N SER A 642 47.54 -74.68 -33.41
CA SER A 642 46.10 -74.34 -33.28
C SER A 642 45.77 -73.47 -32.07
N ALA A 643 46.69 -72.62 -31.61
CA ALA A 643 46.49 -71.79 -30.43
C ALA A 643 45.53 -70.63 -30.73
N THR A 644 44.58 -70.37 -29.83
CA THR A 644 43.71 -69.19 -29.91
C THR A 644 44.52 -67.91 -29.73
N ALA A 645 44.04 -66.81 -30.34
CA ALA A 645 44.55 -65.48 -30.06
C ALA A 645 44.16 -65.08 -28.62
N PRO A 646 45.00 -64.32 -27.89
CA PRO A 646 44.58 -63.71 -26.63
C PRO A 646 43.43 -62.74 -26.90
N TYR A 647 42.31 -62.95 -26.21
CA TYR A 647 41.13 -62.10 -26.36
C TYR A 647 41.41 -60.68 -25.88
N LYS A 648 40.75 -59.73 -26.53
CA LYS A 648 40.64 -58.36 -26.03
C LYS A 648 39.64 -58.28 -24.89
N GLY A 649 39.64 -57.17 -24.16
CA GLY A 649 38.58 -56.82 -23.22
C GLY A 649 37.18 -56.78 -23.83
N ALA A 650 36.18 -56.93 -22.96
CA ALA A 650 34.78 -56.64 -23.28
C ALA A 650 34.47 -55.16 -23.04
N THR A 651 33.59 -54.55 -23.83
CA THR A 651 33.15 -53.17 -23.65
C THR A 651 32.20 -53.08 -22.45
N TYR A 652 32.41 -52.11 -21.55
CA TYR A 652 31.63 -51.90 -20.32
C TYR A 652 31.36 -50.43 -20.04
N GLY A 653 30.50 -50.15 -19.05
CA GLY A 653 29.98 -48.83 -18.75
C GLY A 653 29.08 -48.26 -19.83
N ASP A 654 28.49 -47.10 -19.54
CA ASP A 654 27.51 -46.43 -20.41
C ASP A 654 28.05 -45.15 -21.07
N THR A 655 27.34 -44.66 -22.08
CA THR A 655 27.71 -43.46 -22.84
C THR A 655 27.35 -42.13 -22.15
N SER A 656 26.57 -42.16 -21.08
CA SER A 656 26.18 -40.97 -20.29
C SER A 656 27.02 -40.78 -19.03
N LEU A 657 27.99 -41.67 -18.77
CA LEU A 657 28.83 -41.68 -17.56
C LEU A 657 28.04 -41.76 -16.24
N THR A 658 26.95 -42.53 -16.22
CA THR A 658 26.28 -42.88 -14.95
C THR A 658 27.00 -43.99 -14.19
N THR A 659 28.06 -44.53 -14.79
CA THR A 659 29.06 -45.32 -14.12
C THR A 659 30.44 -44.85 -14.58
N LEU A 660 31.29 -44.44 -13.63
CA LEU A 660 32.65 -43.97 -13.89
C LEU A 660 33.61 -45.14 -13.74
N PHE A 661 34.55 -45.31 -14.68
CA PHE A 661 35.50 -46.41 -14.60
C PHE A 661 36.87 -46.00 -15.11
N PHE A 662 37.90 -46.62 -14.54
CA PHE A 662 39.18 -46.67 -15.22
C PHE A 662 39.09 -47.46 -16.54
N GLY A 663 39.97 -47.12 -17.48
CA GLY A 663 40.27 -47.99 -18.61
C GLY A 663 40.91 -49.28 -18.10
N SER A 664 40.59 -50.42 -18.70
CA SER A 664 41.20 -51.71 -18.33
C SER A 664 42.64 -51.86 -18.82
N GLY A 665 43.44 -52.59 -18.05
CA GLY A 665 44.82 -52.90 -18.38
C GLY A 665 44.95 -53.83 -19.59
N GLY A 666 46.03 -53.67 -20.35
CA GLY A 666 46.41 -54.59 -21.43
C GLY A 666 46.93 -55.92 -20.90
N GLY A 667 46.85 -56.98 -21.70
CA GLY A 667 47.36 -58.30 -21.30
C GLY A 667 48.88 -58.40 -21.32
N GLY A 668 49.45 -59.16 -20.39
CA GLY A 668 50.89 -59.40 -20.30
C GLY A 668 51.46 -60.22 -21.47
N VAL A 669 52.79 -60.16 -21.61
CA VAL A 669 53.54 -60.93 -22.63
C VAL A 669 54.39 -62.03 -22.00
N TRP A 670 54.60 -63.12 -22.74
CA TRP A 670 55.43 -64.23 -22.31
C TRP A 670 56.94 -63.90 -22.34
N GLN A 671 57.66 -64.21 -21.25
CA GLN A 671 59.12 -64.11 -21.18
C GLN A 671 59.79 -65.44 -21.59
N GLY A 672 60.31 -65.51 -22.81
CA GLY A 672 61.12 -66.65 -23.24
C GLY A 672 62.50 -66.70 -22.58
N VAL A 673 62.94 -67.88 -22.15
CA VAL A 673 64.24 -68.12 -21.49
C VAL A 673 65.44 -67.42 -22.15
N ASN A 674 66.11 -66.56 -21.38
CA ASN A 674 67.50 -66.12 -21.50
C ASN A 674 68.00 -65.53 -22.83
N ASN A 675 67.13 -65.06 -23.73
CA ASN A 675 67.58 -64.42 -24.98
C ASN A 675 67.56 -62.87 -24.94
N CYS A 676 66.48 -62.23 -24.45
CA CYS A 676 66.30 -60.76 -24.47
C CYS A 676 67.27 -60.00 -23.53
N THR A 677 68.53 -59.84 -23.92
CA THR A 677 69.53 -59.05 -23.17
C THR A 677 69.52 -57.58 -23.61
N GLY A 678 68.87 -56.71 -22.83
CA GLY A 678 69.14 -55.26 -22.86
C GLY A 678 68.02 -54.31 -23.29
N ALA A 679 66.78 -54.75 -23.50
CA ALA A 679 65.63 -53.86 -23.74
C ALA A 679 64.34 -54.41 -23.12
N GLY A 680 63.50 -53.51 -22.61
CA GLY A 680 62.35 -53.74 -21.73
C GLY A 680 61.53 -55.01 -21.95
N TYR A 681 61.54 -55.88 -20.94
CA TYR A 681 60.33 -56.61 -20.57
C TYR A 681 59.35 -55.57 -20.04
N GLY A 682 58.09 -55.63 -20.49
CA GLY A 682 57.01 -54.81 -19.97
C GLY A 682 55.82 -55.68 -19.59
N PRO A 683 55.02 -55.27 -18.59
CA PRO A 683 53.64 -55.74 -18.49
C PRO A 683 52.84 -55.29 -19.73
N GLY A 684 51.55 -55.63 -19.75
CA GLY A 684 50.60 -54.85 -20.55
C GLY A 684 50.68 -53.36 -20.21
N GLY A 685 50.16 -52.50 -21.08
CA GLY A 685 49.99 -51.10 -20.74
C GLY A 685 48.87 -50.94 -19.72
N ASP A 686 49.10 -50.12 -18.70
CA ASP A 686 48.09 -49.75 -17.71
C ASP A 686 46.96 -48.97 -18.40
N GLY A 687 45.71 -49.13 -17.98
CA GLY A 687 44.61 -48.30 -18.47
C GLY A 687 44.71 -46.88 -17.92
N ALA A 688 43.89 -45.96 -18.44
CA ALA A 688 43.85 -44.61 -17.90
C ALA A 688 42.85 -44.46 -16.74
N GLY A 689 43.09 -43.46 -15.91
CA GLY A 689 42.25 -43.11 -14.76
C GLY A 689 40.96 -42.39 -15.13
N ILE A 690 40.34 -41.76 -14.14
CA ILE A 690 39.17 -40.89 -14.26
C ILE A 690 39.65 -39.43 -14.16
N VAL A 691 39.20 -38.58 -15.08
CA VAL A 691 39.25 -37.12 -14.98
C VAL A 691 37.81 -36.61 -14.87
N TYR A 692 37.48 -35.97 -13.76
CA TYR A 692 36.23 -35.22 -13.56
C TYR A 692 36.63 -33.79 -13.17
N VAL A 693 36.30 -32.80 -13.99
CA VAL A 693 36.60 -31.40 -13.66
C VAL A 693 35.45 -30.50 -14.06
N THR A 694 35.17 -29.52 -13.20
CA THR A 694 34.17 -28.49 -13.46
C THR A 694 34.76 -27.08 -13.27
N ALA A 695 34.19 -26.09 -13.97
CA ALA A 695 34.54 -24.67 -13.85
C ALA A 695 33.48 -23.83 -14.58
N GLY A 696 33.09 -22.64 -14.10
CA GLY A 696 32.17 -21.79 -14.86
C GLY A 696 32.71 -21.41 -16.25
N THR A 697 34.02 -21.16 -16.36
CA THR A 697 34.70 -21.03 -17.66
C THR A 697 35.93 -21.92 -17.79
N LEU A 698 35.86 -22.92 -18.67
CA LEU A 698 36.97 -23.82 -18.98
C LEU A 698 37.61 -23.47 -20.34
N THR A 699 38.88 -23.08 -20.33
CA THR A 699 39.65 -22.70 -21.53
C THR A 699 40.91 -23.54 -21.70
N ALA A 700 41.07 -24.21 -22.85
CA ALA A 700 42.29 -24.92 -23.22
C ALA A 700 42.87 -24.41 -24.55
N THR A 701 44.04 -23.80 -24.50
CA THR A 701 44.69 -23.14 -25.67
C THR A 701 45.64 -24.06 -26.46
N GLY A 702 45.88 -25.28 -25.99
CA GLY A 702 46.71 -26.30 -26.64
C GLY A 702 45.98 -27.63 -26.88
N GLY A 703 46.54 -28.47 -27.76
CA GLY A 703 46.11 -29.88 -27.88
C GLY A 703 46.63 -30.71 -26.71
N ALA A 704 45.96 -31.83 -26.41
CA ALA A 704 46.25 -32.74 -25.28
C ALA A 704 46.24 -32.05 -23.89
N ALA A 705 45.37 -31.03 -23.73
CA ALA A 705 45.14 -30.33 -22.47
C ALA A 705 44.42 -31.18 -21.42
N PHE A 706 43.51 -32.07 -21.82
CA PHE A 706 42.82 -33.03 -20.94
C PHE A 706 43.03 -34.44 -21.49
N THR A 707 43.67 -35.32 -20.72
CA THR A 707 44.11 -36.63 -21.23
C THR A 707 43.86 -37.78 -20.26
N ALA A 708 43.09 -38.76 -20.72
CA ALA A 708 42.88 -40.05 -20.08
C ALA A 708 43.22 -41.17 -21.08
N SER A 709 44.43 -41.11 -21.65
CA SER A 709 44.90 -42.06 -22.66
C SER A 709 45.51 -43.32 -22.01
N GLY A 710 45.24 -44.48 -22.60
CA GLY A 710 45.76 -45.76 -22.12
C GLY A 710 47.26 -45.93 -22.38
N GLY A 711 47.93 -46.63 -21.47
CA GLY A 711 49.36 -46.96 -21.55
C GLY A 711 49.69 -47.78 -22.79
N SER A 712 50.70 -47.35 -23.54
CA SER A 712 51.27 -48.12 -24.65
C SER A 712 52.37 -49.07 -24.14
N SER A 713 52.41 -50.29 -24.66
CA SER A 713 53.27 -51.34 -24.11
C SER A 713 54.59 -51.54 -24.88
N ASN A 714 55.58 -52.08 -24.17
CA ASN A 714 56.91 -52.40 -24.69
C ASN A 714 56.99 -53.84 -25.22
N HIS A 715 58.02 -54.14 -26.01
CA HIS A 715 58.21 -55.46 -26.64
C HIS A 715 59.65 -55.96 -26.51
N CYS A 716 59.85 -57.28 -26.49
CA CYS A 716 61.16 -57.87 -26.78
C CYS A 716 61.30 -58.15 -28.29
N ALA A 717 62.42 -57.71 -28.86
CA ALA A 717 62.89 -58.11 -30.18
C ALA A 717 64.26 -58.78 -30.10
N GLN A 718 64.36 -60.07 -30.45
CA GLN A 718 65.65 -60.70 -30.67
C GLN A 718 65.64 -61.80 -31.74
N GLY A 719 66.49 -61.62 -32.77
CA GLY A 719 66.53 -62.53 -33.91
C GLY A 719 65.22 -62.51 -34.71
N SER A 720 64.71 -63.70 -35.07
CA SER A 720 63.43 -63.85 -35.80
C SER A 720 62.21 -63.98 -34.88
N TRP A 721 62.35 -63.72 -33.58
CA TRP A 721 61.28 -63.91 -32.60
C TRP A 721 61.03 -62.61 -31.81
N THR A 722 59.81 -62.09 -31.98
CA THR A 722 59.27 -60.90 -31.31
C THR A 722 57.90 -61.24 -30.72
N TYR A 723 57.54 -60.60 -29.61
CA TYR A 723 56.24 -60.73 -28.94
C TYR A 723 55.86 -59.37 -28.33
N GLY A 724 54.60 -58.96 -28.47
CA GLY A 724 54.05 -57.72 -27.89
C GLY A 724 53.04 -58.00 -26.78
N ALA A 725 53.02 -57.14 -25.76
CA ALA A 725 51.98 -57.09 -24.75
C ALA A 725 50.79 -56.25 -25.25
N GLY A 726 49.65 -56.33 -24.59
CA GLY A 726 48.49 -55.48 -24.90
C GLY A 726 48.72 -54.02 -24.49
N GLY A 727 48.08 -53.08 -25.18
CA GLY A 727 47.92 -51.72 -24.68
C GLY A 727 46.73 -51.62 -23.71
N GLY A 728 46.81 -50.71 -22.74
CA GLY A 728 45.69 -50.40 -21.85
C GLY A 728 44.64 -49.53 -22.54
N ALA A 729 43.41 -49.57 -22.06
CA ALA A 729 42.33 -48.73 -22.58
C ALA A 729 42.46 -47.27 -22.10
N GLY A 730 41.89 -46.34 -22.87
CA GLY A 730 41.58 -45.01 -22.35
C GLY A 730 40.54 -45.08 -21.23
N GLY A 731 40.52 -44.07 -20.37
CA GLY A 731 39.69 -44.01 -19.16
C GLY A 731 38.47 -43.11 -19.31
N THR A 732 37.97 -42.58 -18.20
CA THR A 732 36.87 -41.59 -18.20
C THR A 732 37.43 -40.17 -18.22
N LEU A 733 36.80 -39.31 -19.00
CA LEU A 733 37.06 -37.87 -19.01
C LEU A 733 35.72 -37.14 -19.11
N TRP A 734 35.37 -36.42 -18.05
CA TRP A 734 34.16 -35.61 -17.96
C TRP A 734 34.58 -34.17 -17.63
N LEU A 735 34.24 -33.25 -18.52
CA LEU A 735 34.36 -31.81 -18.28
C LEU A 735 32.94 -31.22 -18.22
N ALA A 736 32.64 -30.40 -17.23
CA ALA A 736 31.42 -29.58 -17.19
C ALA A 736 31.79 -28.11 -17.02
N ALA A 737 31.20 -27.20 -17.82
CA ALA A 737 31.46 -25.77 -17.73
C ALA A 737 30.44 -24.95 -18.52
N ASP A 738 29.87 -23.90 -17.95
CA ASP A 738 28.92 -22.99 -18.60
C ASP A 738 29.53 -22.45 -19.90
N THR A 739 30.80 -22.03 -19.87
CA THR A 739 31.59 -21.67 -21.05
C THR A 739 32.77 -22.62 -21.27
N LEU A 740 32.70 -23.42 -22.34
CA LEU A 740 33.74 -24.38 -22.74
C LEU A 740 34.45 -23.96 -24.04
N SER A 741 35.75 -23.64 -23.95
CA SER A 741 36.58 -23.16 -25.05
C SER A 741 37.83 -24.03 -25.25
N LEU A 742 37.78 -24.97 -26.20
CA LEU A 742 38.81 -26.01 -26.40
C LEU A 742 39.49 -25.92 -27.76
N ALA A 743 40.82 -25.90 -27.77
CA ALA A 743 41.62 -26.06 -28.98
C ALA A 743 41.41 -27.44 -29.64
N SER A 744 41.78 -27.56 -30.93
CA SER A 744 41.60 -28.82 -31.68
C SER A 744 42.44 -29.95 -31.07
N GLY A 745 41.77 -31.03 -30.66
CA GLY A 745 42.41 -32.17 -30.01
C GLY A 745 42.87 -31.87 -28.58
N ALA A 746 42.27 -30.88 -27.90
CA ALA A 746 42.51 -30.61 -26.49
C ALA A 746 42.16 -31.81 -25.58
N VAL A 747 41.18 -32.63 -25.98
CA VAL A 747 40.69 -33.78 -25.20
C VAL A 747 41.08 -35.09 -25.90
N ASP A 748 41.76 -35.99 -25.18
CA ASP A 748 42.18 -37.31 -25.68
C ASP A 748 41.97 -38.44 -24.65
N ALA A 749 41.15 -39.42 -25.01
CA ALA A 749 40.96 -40.65 -24.24
C ALA A 749 41.23 -41.91 -25.09
N GLN A 750 42.20 -41.88 -26.00
CA GLN A 750 42.55 -43.04 -26.83
C GLN A 750 43.19 -44.20 -26.05
N GLY A 751 42.99 -45.42 -26.55
CA GLY A 751 43.69 -46.60 -26.06
C GLY A 751 45.15 -46.66 -26.46
N GLY A 752 45.97 -47.24 -25.58
CA GLY A 752 47.39 -47.44 -25.82
C GLY A 752 47.69 -48.48 -26.91
N LEU A 753 48.86 -48.39 -27.52
CA LEU A 753 49.26 -49.28 -28.62
C LEU A 753 49.87 -50.58 -28.09
N GLY A 754 49.43 -51.73 -28.64
CA GLY A 754 50.01 -53.06 -28.43
C GLY A 754 51.26 -53.35 -29.27
N ASN A 755 51.96 -52.30 -29.69
CA ASN A 755 53.19 -52.28 -30.49
C ASN A 755 53.18 -53.13 -31.79
N SER A 756 52.94 -52.46 -32.93
CA SER A 756 52.59 -53.08 -34.21
C SER A 756 53.75 -53.47 -35.14
N SER A 757 55.02 -53.24 -34.78
CA SER A 757 56.14 -53.33 -35.73
C SER A 757 56.71 -54.73 -36.01
N ASN A 758 55.99 -55.79 -35.65
CA ASN A 758 56.57 -57.12 -35.38
C ASN A 758 55.79 -58.29 -36.00
N ILE A 759 56.41 -59.48 -36.10
CA ILE A 759 55.79 -60.69 -36.68
C ILE A 759 54.58 -61.17 -35.85
N ARG A 760 54.55 -60.87 -34.55
CA ARG A 760 53.39 -61.06 -33.67
C ARG A 760 53.23 -59.80 -32.84
N VAL A 761 52.12 -59.10 -33.07
CA VAL A 761 51.76 -57.84 -32.41
C VAL A 761 50.90 -58.13 -31.17
N GLY A 762 50.97 -57.26 -30.17
CA GLY A 762 49.96 -57.21 -29.12
C GLY A 762 48.70 -56.51 -29.60
N GLY A 763 47.62 -56.65 -28.84
CA GLY A 763 46.37 -55.94 -29.08
C GLY A 763 46.48 -54.47 -28.65
N ASN A 764 45.94 -53.55 -29.44
CA ASN A 764 45.76 -52.16 -29.02
C ASN A 764 44.62 -52.09 -28.01
N GLY A 765 44.76 -51.22 -27.01
CA GLY A 765 43.70 -50.91 -26.07
C GLY A 765 42.53 -50.19 -26.74
N GLY A 766 41.38 -50.25 -26.08
CA GLY A 766 40.17 -49.55 -26.46
C GLY A 766 40.24 -48.06 -26.17
N SER A 767 39.43 -47.28 -26.87
CA SER A 767 39.18 -45.90 -26.46
C SER A 767 38.42 -45.88 -25.14
N GLY A 768 38.63 -44.82 -24.37
CA GLY A 768 37.87 -44.50 -23.18
C GLY A 768 36.54 -43.83 -23.49
N ARG A 769 36.00 -43.12 -22.52
CA ARG A 769 34.73 -42.39 -22.64
C ARG A 769 34.92 -40.92 -22.29
N VAL A 770 34.36 -40.07 -23.13
CA VAL A 770 34.42 -38.60 -23.02
C VAL A 770 33.00 -38.07 -22.94
N ARG A 771 32.70 -37.26 -21.92
CA ARG A 771 31.50 -36.44 -21.77
C ARG A 771 31.92 -34.97 -21.64
N LEU A 772 31.18 -34.08 -22.29
CA LEU A 772 31.34 -32.63 -22.20
C LEU A 772 29.96 -32.04 -21.97
N ASP A 773 29.77 -31.35 -20.86
CA ASP A 773 28.54 -30.63 -20.55
C ASP A 773 28.86 -29.12 -20.56
N CYS A 774 28.07 -28.33 -21.27
CA CYS A 774 28.27 -26.88 -21.38
C CYS A 774 27.06 -26.16 -21.97
N ALA A 775 26.75 -24.98 -21.44
CA ALA A 775 25.76 -24.07 -22.02
C ALA A 775 26.29 -23.45 -23.33
N THR A 776 27.56 -23.02 -23.33
CA THR A 776 28.25 -22.41 -24.48
C THR A 776 29.52 -23.18 -24.84
N CYS A 777 29.46 -24.00 -25.90
CA CYS A 777 30.52 -24.92 -26.29
C CYS A 777 31.25 -24.51 -27.59
N ASN A 778 32.59 -24.46 -27.60
CA ASN A 778 33.43 -24.31 -28.80
C ASN A 778 34.66 -25.25 -28.75
N GLY A 779 34.73 -26.31 -29.58
CA GLY A 779 35.93 -27.18 -29.59
C GLY A 779 35.90 -28.46 -30.43
N TYR A 780 36.90 -29.35 -30.22
CA TYR A 780 37.03 -30.68 -30.84
C TYR A 780 37.69 -31.74 -29.91
N THR A 781 37.15 -32.97 -29.87
CA THR A 781 37.61 -34.11 -29.04
C THR A 781 38.15 -35.29 -29.86
N ASN A 782 39.06 -36.11 -29.29
CA ASN A 782 39.46 -37.42 -29.82
C ASN A 782 39.09 -38.57 -28.87
N GLY A 783 38.18 -39.46 -29.28
CA GLY A 783 37.78 -40.65 -28.52
C GLY A 783 36.45 -41.26 -28.97
N SER A 784 36.06 -42.42 -28.42
CA SER A 784 34.70 -42.97 -28.57
C SER A 784 33.75 -42.32 -27.58
N ALA A 785 33.18 -41.19 -27.97
CA ALA A 785 32.32 -40.41 -27.08
C ALA A 785 30.92 -41.00 -26.91
N GLY A 786 30.32 -40.63 -25.78
CA GLY A 786 28.88 -40.54 -25.61
C GLY A 786 28.58 -39.18 -24.97
N ALA A 787 27.57 -38.42 -25.38
CA ALA A 787 26.46 -38.80 -26.24
C ALA A 787 26.68 -38.57 -27.76
N ALA A 788 26.02 -39.43 -28.56
CA ALA A 788 25.70 -39.33 -29.99
C ALA A 788 26.80 -38.98 -31.03
N THR A 789 27.43 -37.81 -30.94
CA THR A 789 28.26 -37.23 -32.02
C THR A 789 29.23 -36.18 -31.48
N ALA A 790 30.30 -36.59 -30.78
CA ALA A 790 31.30 -35.64 -30.32
C ALA A 790 32.11 -35.07 -31.49
N LEU A 791 31.69 -33.87 -31.91
CA LEU A 791 32.50 -32.86 -32.59
C LEU A 791 33.08 -33.24 -33.96
N SER A 792 32.29 -33.98 -34.77
CA SER A 792 32.49 -34.04 -36.23
C SER A 792 31.42 -33.32 -37.06
N ASP A 793 30.26 -33.03 -36.46
CA ASP A 793 29.19 -32.22 -37.05
C ASP A 793 28.71 -31.22 -36.00
N ALA A 794 28.29 -30.02 -36.43
CA ALA A 794 27.79 -28.98 -35.54
C ALA A 794 26.45 -29.41 -34.92
N ALA A 795 26.50 -29.88 -33.68
CA ALA A 795 25.33 -30.07 -32.83
C ALA A 795 25.19 -28.84 -31.91
N THR A 796 23.95 -28.44 -31.67
CA THR A 796 23.61 -27.49 -30.60
C THR A 796 23.98 -28.08 -29.24
N PRO A 797 24.15 -27.24 -28.19
CA PRO A 797 24.13 -27.71 -26.80
C PRO A 797 22.92 -28.61 -26.56
N ASP A 798 22.99 -29.47 -25.55
CA ASP A 798 21.76 -30.01 -24.96
C ASP A 798 21.11 -28.84 -24.21
N PRO A 799 19.98 -28.26 -24.67
CA PRO A 799 19.33 -27.13 -24.00
C PRO A 799 18.45 -27.63 -22.85
N ALA A 800 18.77 -28.82 -22.35
CA ALA A 800 18.12 -29.46 -21.25
C ALA A 800 19.24 -29.97 -20.35
N VAL A 801 19.46 -29.27 -19.24
CA VAL A 801 20.03 -29.82 -17.99
C VAL A 801 19.01 -30.82 -17.38
N SER A 802 18.38 -31.62 -18.24
CA SER A 802 17.29 -32.53 -17.91
C SER A 802 17.86 -33.90 -17.59
N ARG A 803 18.34 -34.02 -16.35
CA ARG A 803 18.18 -35.21 -15.51
C ARG A 803 18.73 -36.53 -16.09
N ARG A 804 19.71 -37.08 -15.38
CA ARG A 804 19.52 -38.44 -14.85
C ARG A 804 18.99 -38.31 -13.41
N PRO A 805 18.12 -39.23 -12.94
CA PRO A 805 17.89 -39.40 -11.50
C PRO A 805 19.22 -39.85 -10.86
N GLU A 806 19.51 -39.61 -9.59
CA GLU A 806 18.77 -40.00 -8.37
C GLU A 806 19.09 -38.99 -7.21
N PRO A 807 18.38 -39.00 -6.06
CA PRO A 807 17.24 -39.84 -5.71
C PRO A 807 15.89 -39.12 -5.81
N HIS A 808 14.86 -39.89 -6.07
CA HIS A 808 13.47 -39.43 -6.03
C HIS A 808 13.07 -38.79 -4.69
N ALA A 809 12.52 -37.57 -4.75
CA ALA A 809 11.50 -37.12 -3.81
C ALA A 809 10.46 -38.23 -3.60
N THR A 810 10.18 -38.55 -2.34
CA THR A 810 9.48 -39.78 -1.95
C THR A 810 8.18 -40.02 -2.72
N PRO A 811 7.92 -41.23 -3.26
CA PRO A 811 6.59 -41.58 -3.75
C PRO A 811 5.60 -41.52 -2.59
N ALA A 812 4.68 -40.56 -2.63
CA ALA A 812 3.60 -40.45 -1.65
C ALA A 812 2.84 -41.78 -1.56
N GLN A 813 2.75 -42.34 -0.35
CA GLN A 813 2.11 -43.63 -0.11
C GLN A 813 0.59 -43.56 -0.36
N MET A 814 0.06 -44.59 -1.04
CA MET A 814 -1.29 -45.12 -0.84
C MET A 814 -1.20 -46.58 -0.40
#